data_AF-A0A9D7XU00-F1
#
_entry.id   AF-A0A9D7XU00-F1
#
_cell.length_a   1.000
_cell.length_b   1.000
_cell.length_c   1.000
_cell.angle_alpha   90.00
_cell.angle_beta   90.00
_cell.angle_gamma   90.00
#
_symmetry.space_group_name_H-M   'P 1'
#
loop_
_entity.id
_entity.type
_entity.pdbx_description
1 polymer ?
#
loop_
_entity_poly.entity_id
_entity_poly.type
_entity_poly.pdbx_seq_one_letter_code
_entity_poly.pdbx_strand_id
1 'polypeptide(L)'
;MKRKSNLLALLGLLLAATSLHALTPDDWQYRQSLETDKAGPQKFSLPLATLDAAQPDRRDLRIIDATGKETPYLLLQPTAITGKRFAPTKFKVELIDSATIITLETGTNQPLDFVELETGARSFLKPVQIELSADGENWQPLAGNVPIFRQDGAAKTIISLEQRNAAYVRLNLSDERSRPIVVTSATLESATERPALTEPFAPRIVRTEEFTGETVLTLDLGAAHLSLSSLEFLTVDSLFARNVTVTVRELRNDQIAERTLARGAIFRVAFDAFTPVTGMQVPVGASIPTRELIVHIENGDSEPLHIREIRARHNPIHAVIAPAAAGRFEILTGNSQVAAPRYDLAALAPELSQLSLSTVRISETTTNPAYRQPDSLAGLTLEGAALNTSPWKHQRTVNTTKPGVQQIELDLHALAYTRLDLADIRLMLAGKQVPYIIERTGLSRDLIFSPVEVPTPQRPSYTRWRFQLPQSHLPFSQLILNSPTKLFTRTIRVFEVVKNQQGEPYERNLATQNWTHTPTEKPQPLYIATPDRMQTDALWIETDNGDNPPIVLARMQAFFPVIRLICKTNGTEPIDLIYGHDTATAPRYDASLITSQLLNAERRTATLGPVETVVVTSSLLQGAHGGVVLWVVLAIVVVLLLVVVAKLLPKSPKQP
;
A
#
# COMPACT_ATOMS: atom_id res chain seq x y z
N MET A 1 -26.78 -3.02 55.23
CA MET A 1 -27.30 -4.39 55.00
C MET A 1 -28.59 -4.31 54.20
N LYS A 2 -28.83 -5.26 53.28
CA LYS A 2 -29.97 -5.39 52.32
C LYS A 2 -29.90 -4.55 51.02
N ARG A 3 -28.97 -4.88 50.12
CA ARG A 3 -29.08 -4.58 48.66
C ARG A 3 -28.15 -5.44 47.77
N LYS A 4 -27.84 -6.68 48.18
CA LYS A 4 -26.95 -7.60 47.43
C LYS A 4 -27.62 -8.91 46.95
N SER A 5 -28.94 -9.07 47.09
CA SER A 5 -29.60 -10.37 46.88
C SER A 5 -30.54 -10.46 45.67
N ASN A 6 -30.67 -9.41 44.84
CA ASN A 6 -31.69 -9.41 43.77
C ASN A 6 -31.15 -9.64 42.36
N LEU A 7 -29.83 -9.77 42.17
CA LEU A 7 -29.26 -10.02 40.82
C LEU A 7 -29.27 -11.51 40.43
N LEU A 8 -29.26 -12.43 41.41
CA LEU A 8 -29.34 -13.88 41.13
C LEU A 8 -30.77 -14.38 40.87
N ALA A 9 -31.81 -13.65 41.29
CA ALA A 9 -33.19 -14.12 41.20
C ALA A 9 -33.91 -13.77 39.89
N LEU A 10 -33.32 -12.91 39.03
CA LEU A 10 -33.95 -12.50 37.77
C LEU A 10 -33.45 -13.30 36.55
N LEU A 11 -32.52 -14.24 36.73
CA LEU A 11 -31.95 -15.06 35.64
C LEU A 11 -32.75 -16.37 35.39
N GLY A 12 -33.82 -16.61 36.14
CA GLY A 12 -34.53 -17.90 36.18
C GLY A 12 -35.70 -18.08 35.21
N LEU A 13 -36.04 -17.11 34.36
CA LEU A 13 -37.20 -17.23 33.46
C LEU A 13 -36.95 -16.62 32.07
N LEU A 14 -36.22 -17.35 31.22
CA LEU A 14 -36.29 -17.16 29.77
C LEU A 14 -36.36 -18.53 29.08
N LEU A 15 -37.55 -19.11 29.09
CA LEU A 15 -37.97 -20.13 28.13
C LEU A 15 -39.13 -19.55 27.32
N ALA A 16 -38.85 -19.13 26.09
CA ALA A 16 -39.82 -19.14 25.01
C ALA A 16 -39.05 -19.37 23.70
N ALA A 17 -39.17 -20.60 23.21
CA ALA A 17 -38.58 -21.05 21.96
C ALA A 17 -39.24 -20.32 20.77
N THR A 18 -38.46 -19.58 20.00
CA THR A 18 -38.74 -19.35 18.58
C THR A 18 -37.97 -20.40 17.80
N SER A 19 -38.68 -21.15 16.96
CA SER A 19 -38.14 -22.17 16.07
C SER A 19 -36.88 -21.70 15.32
N LEU A 20 -35.71 -22.09 15.83
CA LEU A 20 -34.44 -22.02 15.10
C LEU A 20 -34.51 -23.04 13.97
N HIS A 21 -34.12 -22.66 12.76
CA HIS A 21 -33.42 -23.65 11.92
C HIS A 21 -32.30 -24.20 12.79
N ALA A 22 -32.36 -25.50 13.10
CA ALA A 22 -31.32 -26.14 13.88
C ALA A 22 -29.99 -25.80 13.22
N LEU A 23 -29.13 -25.08 13.94
CA LEU A 23 -27.80 -24.79 13.48
C LEU A 23 -27.17 -26.11 13.04
N THR A 24 -26.70 -26.17 11.81
CA THR A 24 -26.05 -27.32 11.17
C THR A 24 -24.55 -27.11 11.28
N PRO A 25 -23.85 -27.65 12.31
CA PRO A 25 -22.45 -27.32 12.57
C PRO A 25 -21.52 -27.67 11.39
N ASP A 26 -21.97 -28.56 10.51
CA ASP A 26 -21.25 -29.01 9.31
C ASP A 26 -21.10 -27.92 8.24
N ASP A 27 -21.91 -26.86 8.29
CA ASP A 27 -21.81 -25.71 7.37
C ASP A 27 -20.71 -24.71 7.75
N TRP A 28 -20.04 -24.92 8.90
CA TRP A 28 -18.93 -24.10 9.37
C TRP A 28 -17.60 -24.74 9.02
N GLN A 29 -16.73 -23.97 8.37
CA GLN A 29 -15.43 -24.42 7.91
C GLN A 29 -14.45 -24.74 9.04
N TYR A 30 -14.55 -24.02 10.16
CA TYR A 30 -13.56 -24.07 11.22
C TYR A 30 -14.19 -24.31 12.59
N ARG A 31 -13.43 -24.99 13.46
CA ARG A 31 -13.80 -25.22 14.87
C ARG A 31 -12.63 -25.00 15.82
N GLN A 32 -12.98 -24.54 17.03
CA GLN A 32 -12.10 -24.48 18.19
C GLN A 32 -12.81 -25.01 19.43
N SER A 33 -12.11 -25.80 20.24
CA SER A 33 -12.62 -26.24 21.55
C SER A 33 -12.48 -25.11 22.55
N LEU A 34 -13.53 -24.84 23.32
CA LEU A 34 -13.58 -23.88 24.42
C LEU A 34 -13.89 -24.63 25.73
N GLU A 35 -13.00 -24.54 26.72
CA GLU A 35 -13.22 -25.12 28.05
C GLU A 35 -13.57 -24.04 29.07
N THR A 36 -14.68 -24.26 29.78
CA THR A 36 -15.13 -23.41 30.88
C THR A 36 -15.03 -24.17 32.20
N ASP A 37 -14.57 -23.49 33.24
CA ASP A 37 -14.26 -24.06 34.55
C ASP A 37 -15.41 -23.95 35.56
N LYS A 38 -16.45 -23.15 35.27
CA LYS A 38 -17.59 -22.90 36.16
C LYS A 38 -18.84 -22.48 35.40
N ALA A 39 -19.99 -22.63 36.06
CA ALA A 39 -21.26 -22.06 35.61
C ALA A 39 -21.30 -20.52 35.74
N GLY A 40 -22.23 -19.89 35.04
CA GLY A 40 -22.51 -18.45 35.09
C GLY A 40 -21.69 -17.61 34.11
N PRO A 41 -21.92 -16.28 34.08
CA PRO A 41 -21.29 -15.39 33.10
C PRO A 41 -19.76 -15.39 33.16
N GLN A 42 -19.11 -15.59 32.01
CA GLN A 42 -17.67 -15.54 31.84
C GLN A 42 -17.31 -14.64 30.66
N LYS A 43 -16.44 -13.65 30.88
CA LYS A 43 -15.88 -12.79 29.82
C LYS A 43 -14.49 -13.25 29.46
N PHE A 44 -14.18 -13.43 28.18
CA PHE A 44 -12.84 -13.85 27.72
C PHE A 44 -12.45 -13.18 26.41
N SER A 45 -11.15 -13.06 26.13
CA SER A 45 -10.64 -12.55 24.84
C SER A 45 -10.77 -13.61 23.75
N LEU A 46 -11.26 -13.21 22.57
CA LEU A 46 -11.20 -14.06 21.38
C LEU A 46 -9.76 -14.13 20.86
N PRO A 47 -9.19 -15.33 20.65
CA PRO A 47 -7.87 -15.49 20.05
C PRO A 47 -7.80 -14.90 18.64
N LEU A 48 -6.60 -14.44 18.22
CA LEU A 48 -6.35 -13.95 16.86
C LEU A 48 -6.78 -14.97 15.79
N ALA A 49 -6.53 -16.26 16.02
CA ALA A 49 -6.92 -17.33 15.10
C ALA A 49 -8.45 -17.49 14.95
N THR A 50 -9.23 -17.09 15.96
CA THR A 50 -10.69 -17.03 15.85
C THR A 50 -11.12 -15.84 15.00
N LEU A 51 -10.46 -14.68 15.17
CA LEU A 51 -10.74 -13.49 14.38
C LEU A 51 -10.36 -13.67 12.90
N ASP A 52 -9.24 -14.34 12.63
CA ASP A 52 -8.77 -14.67 11.27
C ASP A 52 -9.76 -15.58 10.51
N ALA A 53 -10.36 -16.54 11.23
CA ALA A 53 -11.26 -17.52 10.65
C ALA A 53 -12.71 -17.04 10.53
N ALA A 54 -13.08 -15.97 11.25
CA ALA A 54 -14.42 -15.39 11.22
C ALA A 54 -14.57 -14.35 10.10
N GLN A 55 -15.81 -13.97 9.78
CA GLN A 55 -16.09 -12.85 8.89
C GLN A 55 -15.69 -11.50 9.53
N PRO A 56 -15.50 -10.41 8.74
CA PRO A 56 -15.10 -9.10 9.27
C PRO A 56 -15.99 -8.56 10.40
N ASP A 57 -17.29 -8.83 10.37
CA ASP A 57 -18.28 -8.47 11.39
C ASP A 57 -18.56 -9.59 12.41
N ARG A 58 -17.91 -10.73 12.26
CA ARG A 58 -18.02 -11.95 13.09
C ARG A 58 -19.44 -12.47 13.18
N ARG A 59 -20.27 -12.17 12.17
CA ARG A 59 -21.67 -12.61 12.09
C ARG A 59 -21.83 -14.12 11.99
N ASP A 60 -20.78 -14.80 11.54
CA ASP A 60 -20.70 -16.23 11.38
C ASP A 60 -20.22 -16.96 12.63
N LEU A 61 -19.69 -16.27 13.64
CA LEU A 61 -19.29 -16.93 14.89
C LEU A 61 -20.49 -17.62 15.51
N ARG A 62 -20.33 -18.85 15.99
CA ARG A 62 -21.32 -19.56 16.80
C ARG A 62 -20.62 -20.28 17.93
N ILE A 63 -21.30 -20.42 19.08
CA ILE A 63 -20.81 -21.23 20.19
C ILE A 63 -21.83 -22.33 20.44
N ILE A 64 -21.42 -23.59 20.45
CA ILE A 64 -22.27 -24.74 20.76
C ILE A 64 -21.77 -25.47 21.99
N ASP A 65 -22.69 -26.07 22.76
CA ASP A 65 -22.35 -26.97 23.86
C ASP A 65 -22.03 -28.39 23.35
N ALA A 66 -21.65 -29.28 24.28
CA ALA A 66 -21.34 -30.68 23.97
C ALA A 66 -22.51 -31.48 23.35
N THR A 67 -23.75 -30.97 23.42
CA THR A 67 -24.92 -31.60 22.78
C THR A 67 -25.18 -31.07 21.37
N GLY A 68 -24.36 -30.13 20.88
CA GLY A 68 -24.55 -29.44 19.62
C GLY A 68 -25.55 -28.29 19.68
N LYS A 69 -26.03 -27.94 20.88
CA LYS A 69 -26.99 -26.85 21.06
C LYS A 69 -26.26 -25.52 21.11
N GLU A 70 -26.78 -24.55 20.34
CA GLU A 70 -26.26 -23.19 20.33
C GLU A 70 -26.38 -22.53 21.72
N THR A 71 -25.27 -21.98 22.18
CA THR A 71 -25.11 -21.27 23.44
C THR A 71 -25.10 -19.77 23.16
N PRO A 72 -26.06 -18.99 23.70
CA PRO A 72 -26.07 -17.54 23.56
C PRO A 72 -24.77 -16.90 24.06
N TYR A 73 -24.29 -15.90 23.31
CA TYR A 73 -23.10 -15.15 23.66
C TYR A 73 -23.23 -13.67 23.32
N LEU A 74 -22.38 -12.83 23.91
CA LEU A 74 -22.29 -11.41 23.60
C LEU A 74 -20.87 -11.06 23.15
N LEU A 75 -20.72 -10.38 22.01
CA LEU A 75 -19.44 -9.81 21.59
C LEU A 75 -19.34 -8.37 22.08
N LEU A 76 -18.32 -8.10 22.87
CA LEU A 76 -17.96 -6.78 23.35
C LEU A 76 -16.84 -6.25 22.46
N GLN A 77 -17.19 -5.30 21.59
CA GLN A 77 -16.27 -4.68 20.66
C GLN A 77 -15.66 -3.43 21.28
N PRO A 78 -14.40 -3.10 21.00
CA PRO A 78 -13.83 -1.81 21.36
C PRO A 78 -14.63 -0.69 20.69
N THR A 79 -15.35 0.13 21.46
CA THR A 79 -15.98 1.33 20.92
C THR A 79 -14.89 2.35 20.65
N ALA A 80 -14.64 2.66 19.38
CA ALA A 80 -13.82 3.82 19.02
C ALA A 80 -14.65 5.08 19.29
N ILE A 81 -14.55 5.62 20.50
CA ILE A 81 -14.94 7.01 20.73
C ILE A 81 -13.78 7.83 20.18
N THR A 82 -14.01 8.67 19.18
CA THR A 82 -12.97 9.57 18.65
C THR A 82 -12.93 10.83 19.49
N GLY A 83 -11.72 11.30 19.84
CA GLY A 83 -11.55 12.54 20.56
C GLY A 83 -12.07 13.70 19.72
N LYS A 84 -12.79 14.63 20.35
CA LYS A 84 -13.21 15.85 19.66
C LYS A 84 -12.01 16.80 19.58
N ARG A 85 -11.67 17.24 18.36
CA ARG A 85 -10.73 18.34 18.11
C ARG A 85 -11.42 19.69 18.21
N PHE A 86 -10.78 20.64 18.88
CA PHE A 86 -11.27 22.01 19.04
C PHE A 86 -10.13 22.99 19.26
N ALA A 87 -10.37 24.26 18.93
CA ALA A 87 -9.44 25.34 19.25
C ALA A 87 -9.59 25.73 20.74
N PRO A 88 -8.49 26.14 21.42
CA PRO A 88 -8.58 26.72 22.74
C PRO A 88 -9.38 28.04 22.69
N THR A 89 -10.03 28.38 23.79
CA THR A 89 -10.81 29.64 23.91
C THR A 89 -9.92 30.88 23.93
N LYS A 90 -8.69 30.75 24.45
CA LYS A 90 -7.63 31.76 24.31
C LYS A 90 -6.33 31.10 23.90
N PHE A 91 -5.61 31.79 23.02
CA PHE A 91 -4.29 31.41 22.52
C PHE A 91 -3.39 32.64 22.61
N LYS A 92 -2.32 32.56 23.41
CA LYS A 92 -1.35 33.63 23.59
C LYS A 92 0.05 33.11 23.36
N VAL A 93 0.84 33.82 22.56
CA VAL A 93 2.26 33.52 22.30
C VAL A 93 3.08 34.73 22.71
N GLU A 94 4.10 34.50 23.52
CA GLU A 94 5.02 35.54 23.99
C GLU A 94 6.47 35.07 23.82
N LEU A 95 7.34 35.99 23.44
CA LEU A 95 8.78 35.76 23.47
C LEU A 95 9.31 36.37 24.76
N ILE A 96 9.80 35.53 25.67
CA ILE A 96 10.38 35.95 26.95
C ILE A 96 11.80 35.39 27.01
N ASP A 97 12.78 36.29 27.10
CA ASP A 97 14.20 35.94 27.07
C ASP A 97 14.57 35.03 25.88
N SER A 98 15.06 33.83 26.16
CA SER A 98 15.39 32.78 25.19
C SER A 98 14.33 31.68 25.15
N ALA A 99 13.05 32.03 25.30
CA ALA A 99 11.93 31.10 25.26
C ALA A 99 10.71 31.67 24.55
N THR A 100 10.08 30.84 23.71
CA THR A 100 8.75 31.09 23.14
C THR A 100 7.71 30.42 24.04
N ILE A 101 6.93 31.21 24.78
CA ILE A 101 5.91 30.73 25.71
C ILE A 101 4.53 30.79 25.06
N ILE A 102 3.85 29.65 25.02
CA ILE A 102 2.50 29.50 24.49
C ILE A 102 1.58 29.17 25.66
N THR A 103 0.57 30.01 25.88
CA THR A 103 -0.44 29.80 26.95
C THR A 103 -1.81 29.63 26.32
N LEU A 104 -2.48 28.54 26.69
CA LEU A 104 -3.79 28.13 26.19
C LEU A 104 -4.82 28.13 27.32
N GLU A 105 -5.99 28.70 27.09
CA GLU A 105 -7.18 28.45 27.92
C GLU A 105 -8.07 27.46 27.19
N THR A 106 -8.17 26.23 27.71
CA THR A 106 -8.70 25.09 26.97
C THR A 106 -10.20 25.20 26.71
N GLY A 107 -10.94 25.83 27.63
CA GLY A 107 -12.40 25.94 27.56
C GLY A 107 -13.13 24.63 27.83
N THR A 108 -12.46 23.63 28.40
CA THR A 108 -13.06 22.35 28.76
C THR A 108 -12.52 21.81 30.09
N ASN A 109 -13.34 21.03 30.78
CA ASN A 109 -12.93 20.24 31.94
C ASN A 109 -12.77 18.75 31.60
N GLN A 110 -12.94 18.38 30.33
CA GLN A 110 -12.68 17.03 29.88
C GLN A 110 -11.17 16.75 29.88
N PRO A 111 -10.75 15.50 30.12
CA PRO A 111 -9.35 15.14 29.97
C PRO A 111 -8.89 15.37 28.53
N LEU A 112 -7.62 15.73 28.33
CA LEU A 112 -7.05 16.09 27.03
C LEU A 112 -6.02 15.06 26.58
N ASP A 113 -6.11 14.61 25.33
CA ASP A 113 -5.18 13.60 24.79
C ASP A 113 -3.90 14.27 24.26
N PHE A 114 -4.05 15.31 23.44
CA PHE A 114 -2.92 16.06 22.90
C PHE A 114 -3.23 17.53 22.58
N VAL A 115 -2.16 18.29 22.37
CA VAL A 115 -2.15 19.60 21.71
C VAL A 115 -1.28 19.54 20.45
N GLU A 116 -1.79 20.06 19.34
CA GLU A 116 -1.08 20.19 18.07
C GLU A 116 -0.80 21.67 17.79
N LEU A 117 0.46 22.02 17.50
CA LEU A 117 0.88 23.37 17.18
C LEU A 117 0.97 23.61 15.67
N GLU A 118 0.42 24.73 15.21
CA GLU A 118 0.55 25.15 13.81
C GLU A 118 1.67 26.19 13.67
N THR A 119 2.58 25.97 12.72
CA THR A 119 3.71 26.88 12.46
C THR A 119 4.14 26.82 11.00
N GLY A 120 4.43 27.99 10.42
CA GLY A 120 5.00 28.14 9.08
C GLY A 120 6.52 27.88 9.00
N ALA A 121 7.19 27.61 10.13
CA ALA A 121 8.63 27.35 10.15
C ALA A 121 8.96 26.07 9.36
N ARG A 122 9.77 26.18 8.30
CA ARG A 122 10.05 25.05 7.40
C ARG A 122 11.01 24.02 8.00
N SER A 123 11.88 24.43 8.92
CA SER A 123 12.80 23.56 9.63
C SER A 123 13.06 24.08 11.04
N PHE A 124 12.92 23.22 12.05
CA PHE A 124 13.21 23.53 13.45
C PHE A 124 13.29 22.25 14.30
N LEU A 125 13.93 22.36 15.47
CA LEU A 125 13.89 21.38 16.55
C LEU A 125 13.86 22.17 17.87
N LYS A 126 12.83 21.94 18.68
CA LYS A 126 12.61 22.64 19.96
C LYS A 126 12.30 21.62 21.06
N PRO A 127 13.00 21.65 22.20
CA PRO A 127 12.53 20.98 23.40
C PRO A 127 11.40 21.82 24.02
N VAL A 128 10.33 21.14 24.43
CA VAL A 128 9.17 21.75 25.06
C VAL A 128 9.07 21.31 26.51
N GLN A 129 8.89 22.26 27.41
CA GLN A 129 8.41 22.01 28.76
C GLN A 129 6.91 22.27 28.83
N ILE A 130 6.18 21.32 29.40
CA ILE A 130 4.72 21.30 29.44
C ILE A 130 4.27 21.48 30.88
N GLU A 131 3.38 22.42 31.11
CA GLU A 131 2.76 22.67 32.40
C GLU A 131 1.24 22.77 32.24
N LEU A 132 0.52 22.28 33.25
CA LEU A 132 -0.93 22.32 33.32
C LEU A 132 -1.36 23.16 34.52
N SER A 133 -2.50 23.84 34.40
CA SER A 133 -3.09 24.58 35.51
C SER A 133 -4.62 24.52 35.49
N ALA A 134 -5.23 24.60 36.67
CA ALA A 134 -6.68 24.69 36.85
C ALA A 134 -7.18 26.15 36.93
N ASP A 135 -6.30 27.09 37.28
CA ASP A 135 -6.63 28.49 37.58
C ASP A 135 -5.83 29.51 36.76
N GLY A 136 -4.80 29.08 36.04
CA GLY A 136 -3.90 29.94 35.26
C GLY A 136 -2.79 30.59 36.09
N GLU A 137 -2.78 30.37 37.40
CA GLU A 137 -1.84 30.96 38.35
C GLU A 137 -0.88 29.90 38.92
N ASN A 138 -1.42 28.75 39.34
CA ASN A 138 -0.68 27.63 39.89
C ASN A 138 -0.39 26.59 38.80
N TRP A 139 0.87 26.48 38.41
CA TRP A 139 1.32 25.63 37.30
C TRP A 139 1.98 24.36 37.81
N GLN A 140 1.57 23.21 37.27
CA GLN A 140 2.13 21.90 37.58
C GLN A 140 2.87 21.35 36.35
N PRO A 141 4.14 20.95 36.47
CA PRO A 141 4.87 20.35 35.36
C PRO A 141 4.28 18.98 35.00
N LEU A 142 4.05 18.75 33.71
CA LEU A 142 3.63 17.45 33.17
C LEU A 142 4.83 16.68 32.62
N ALA A 143 5.59 17.29 31.71
CA ALA A 143 6.78 16.70 31.10
C ALA A 143 7.76 17.78 30.66
N GLY A 144 9.04 17.42 30.58
CA GLY A 144 10.12 18.28 30.10
C GLY A 144 10.84 17.66 28.90
N ASN A 145 11.52 18.49 28.12
CA ASN A 145 12.30 18.09 26.95
C ASN A 145 11.50 17.30 25.89
N VAL A 146 10.22 17.59 25.72
CA VAL A 146 9.40 16.94 24.68
C VAL A 146 9.74 17.54 23.32
N PRO A 147 10.20 16.76 22.32
CA PRO A 147 10.56 17.29 21.02
C PRO A 147 9.32 17.64 20.21
N ILE A 148 9.33 18.88 19.72
CA ILE A 148 8.65 19.26 18.49
C ILE A 148 9.69 19.61 17.43
N PHE A 149 9.44 19.21 16.19
CA PHE A 149 10.37 19.44 15.10
C PHE A 149 9.70 19.39 13.74
N ARG A 150 10.42 19.93 12.77
CA ARG A 150 10.23 19.70 11.35
C ARG A 150 11.63 19.64 10.73
N GLN A 151 12.01 18.50 10.17
CA GLN A 151 13.33 18.28 9.58
C GLN A 151 13.20 17.28 8.43
N ASP A 152 13.70 17.65 7.24
CA ASP A 152 13.99 16.75 6.13
C ASP A 152 12.96 15.61 5.93
N GLY A 153 11.71 16.00 5.69
CA GLY A 153 10.58 15.09 5.47
C GLY A 153 9.78 14.80 6.73
N ALA A 154 10.39 14.69 7.91
CA ALA A 154 9.68 14.36 9.15
C ALA A 154 9.17 15.58 9.93
N ALA A 155 7.97 15.48 10.50
CA ALA A 155 7.42 16.52 11.38
C ALA A 155 6.73 15.92 12.61
N LYS A 156 6.94 16.56 13.76
CA LYS A 156 6.20 16.32 14.99
C LYS A 156 5.83 17.66 15.61
N THR A 157 4.56 18.02 15.51
CA THR A 157 3.96 19.21 16.13
C THR A 157 2.91 18.86 17.18
N ILE A 158 2.64 17.55 17.36
CA ILE A 158 1.70 17.01 18.33
C ILE A 158 2.44 16.67 19.63
N ILE A 159 1.87 17.10 20.74
CA ILE A 159 2.37 16.95 22.11
C ILE A 159 1.28 16.27 22.95
N SER A 160 1.60 15.12 23.55
CA SER A 160 0.64 14.42 24.42
C SER A 160 0.42 15.16 25.74
N LEU A 161 -0.82 15.16 26.22
CA LEU A 161 -1.25 15.72 27.50
C LEU A 161 -1.66 14.63 28.50
N GLU A 162 -1.33 13.36 28.20
CA GLU A 162 -1.55 12.19 29.05
C GLU A 162 -2.97 12.04 29.63
N GLN A 163 -4.00 12.45 28.88
CA GLN A 163 -5.40 12.34 29.29
C GLN A 163 -5.65 13.03 30.65
N ARG A 164 -4.99 14.17 30.89
CA ARG A 164 -5.16 14.98 32.10
C ARG A 164 -6.20 16.08 31.90
N ASN A 165 -6.94 16.40 32.95
CA ASN A 165 -7.81 17.57 32.98
C ASN A 165 -6.96 18.83 33.19
N ALA A 166 -7.17 19.86 32.38
CA ALA A 166 -6.50 21.14 32.54
C ALA A 166 -7.36 22.27 31.96
N ALA A 167 -7.62 23.31 32.75
CA ALA A 167 -8.26 24.54 32.26
C ALA A 167 -7.25 25.40 31.46
N TYR A 168 -5.97 25.27 31.80
CA TYR A 168 -4.86 25.97 31.14
C TYR A 168 -3.71 25.03 30.82
N VAL A 169 -3.10 25.23 29.66
CA VAL A 169 -1.88 24.53 29.22
C VAL A 169 -0.83 25.58 28.87
N ARG A 170 0.40 25.44 29.39
CA ARG A 170 1.54 26.28 29.05
C ARG A 170 2.64 25.42 28.44
N LEU A 171 3.12 25.85 27.29
CA LEU A 171 4.20 25.22 26.55
C LEU A 171 5.35 26.22 26.46
N ASN A 172 6.50 25.87 27.03
CA ASN A 172 7.72 26.65 26.94
C ASN A 172 8.66 25.99 25.93
N LEU A 173 8.83 26.63 24.78
CA LEU A 173 9.75 26.21 23.72
C LEU A 173 11.08 26.92 23.95
N SER A 174 12.14 26.16 24.22
CA SER A 174 13.48 26.75 24.41
C SER A 174 14.07 27.26 23.10
N ASP A 175 14.48 28.52 23.10
CA ASP A 175 15.19 29.20 22.02
C ASP A 175 16.70 29.34 22.28
N GLU A 176 17.23 28.72 23.35
CA GLU A 176 18.65 28.79 23.71
C GLU A 176 19.58 28.27 22.62
N ARG A 177 19.14 27.25 21.87
CA ARG A 177 19.97 26.53 20.88
C ARG A 177 19.44 26.68 19.45
N SER A 178 18.36 27.42 19.25
CA SER A 178 17.76 27.61 17.93
C SER A 178 16.92 28.88 17.88
N ARG A 179 16.80 29.51 16.71
CA ARG A 179 16.01 30.74 16.54
C ARG A 179 14.54 30.53 16.95
N PRO A 180 13.87 31.54 17.52
CA PRO A 180 12.43 31.48 17.79
C PRO A 180 11.63 31.10 16.53
N ILE A 181 10.52 30.40 16.73
CA ILE A 181 9.59 30.02 15.65
C ILE A 181 8.25 30.73 15.83
N VAL A 182 7.61 31.07 14.72
CA VAL A 182 6.26 31.66 14.75
C VAL A 182 5.23 30.53 14.84
N VAL A 183 4.49 30.48 15.95
CA VAL A 183 3.35 29.57 16.14
C VAL A 183 2.07 30.35 15.95
N THR A 184 1.22 29.92 15.02
CA THR A 184 0.03 30.66 14.57
C THR A 184 -1.25 30.19 15.24
N SER A 185 -1.34 28.92 15.60
CA SER A 185 -2.51 28.34 16.25
C SER A 185 -2.16 27.11 17.07
N ALA A 186 -3.11 26.66 17.89
CA ALA A 186 -3.06 25.35 18.55
C ALA A 186 -4.43 24.67 18.42
N THR A 187 -4.41 23.35 18.24
CA THR A 187 -5.61 22.50 18.27
C THR A 187 -5.49 21.51 19.42
N LEU A 188 -6.52 21.42 20.25
CA LEU A 188 -6.62 20.45 21.35
C LEU A 188 -7.50 19.28 20.91
N GLU A 189 -7.17 18.08 21.38
CA GLU A 189 -8.05 16.91 21.28
C GLU A 189 -8.44 16.41 22.67
N SER A 190 -9.73 16.22 22.88
CA SER A 190 -10.26 15.60 24.11
C SER A 190 -9.92 14.12 24.16
N ALA A 191 -9.61 13.63 25.36
CA ALA A 191 -9.40 12.22 25.62
C ALA A 191 -10.67 11.41 25.33
N THR A 192 -10.45 10.22 24.80
CA THR A 192 -11.51 9.25 24.54
C THR A 192 -11.77 8.43 25.81
N GLU A 193 -13.03 8.18 26.14
CA GLU A 193 -13.37 7.16 27.13
C GLU A 193 -13.00 5.79 26.52
N ARG A 194 -11.77 5.33 26.83
CA ARG A 194 -11.07 4.21 26.19
C ARG A 194 -11.89 2.91 26.04
N PRO A 195 -11.42 1.99 25.18
CA PRO A 195 -11.09 0.63 25.60
C PRO A 195 -9.63 0.59 26.08
N ALA A 196 -9.42 0.50 27.40
CA ALA A 196 -8.10 0.66 28.03
C ALA A 196 -7.20 -0.57 27.96
N LEU A 197 -7.66 -1.66 27.35
CA LEU A 197 -6.91 -2.91 27.27
C LEU A 197 -6.47 -3.11 25.83
N THR A 198 -5.17 -3.11 25.62
CA THR A 198 -4.56 -3.58 24.38
C THR A 198 -3.74 -4.81 24.68
N GLU A 199 -3.71 -5.76 23.74
CA GLU A 199 -2.90 -6.96 23.84
C GLU A 199 -1.73 -6.88 22.84
N PRO A 200 -0.49 -7.23 23.24
CA PRO A 200 0.65 -7.20 22.35
C PRO A 200 0.68 -8.44 21.44
N PHE A 201 1.15 -8.26 20.21
CA PHE A 201 1.50 -9.34 19.30
C PHE A 201 2.68 -8.93 18.41
N ALA A 202 3.34 -9.90 17.80
CA ALA A 202 4.52 -9.68 16.96
C ALA A 202 4.18 -9.95 15.49
N PRO A 203 3.84 -8.94 14.68
CA PRO A 203 3.71 -9.11 13.25
C PRO A 203 5.05 -9.50 12.63
N ARG A 204 5.01 -10.32 11.58
CA ARG A 204 6.21 -10.73 10.86
C ARG A 204 6.42 -9.83 9.66
N ILE A 205 7.62 -9.27 9.51
CA ILE A 205 8.03 -8.63 8.26
C ILE A 205 8.22 -9.75 7.23
N VAL A 206 7.29 -9.86 6.28
CA VAL A 206 7.35 -10.88 5.21
C VAL A 206 8.11 -10.35 3.99
N ARG A 207 8.19 -9.03 3.84
CA ARG A 207 8.93 -8.39 2.75
C ARG A 207 9.41 -7.01 3.17
N THR A 208 10.64 -6.70 2.77
CA THR A 208 11.22 -5.36 2.79
C THR A 208 11.62 -5.01 1.37
N GLU A 209 11.17 -3.85 0.90
CA GLU A 209 11.49 -3.34 -0.41
C GLU A 209 12.06 -1.93 -0.28
N GLU A 210 13.23 -1.73 -0.87
CA GLU A 210 13.83 -0.40 -0.95
C GLU A 210 13.48 0.22 -2.30
N PHE A 211 12.88 1.41 -2.22
CA PHE A 211 12.58 2.29 -3.33
C PHE A 211 13.36 3.59 -3.14
N THR A 212 13.34 4.44 -4.17
CA THR A 212 13.98 5.75 -4.04
C THR A 212 13.36 6.54 -2.89
N GLY A 213 14.19 6.81 -1.87
CA GLY A 213 13.81 7.63 -0.74
C GLY A 213 12.69 7.06 0.12
N GLU A 214 12.37 5.77 -0.02
CA GLU A 214 11.27 5.13 0.68
C GLU A 214 11.55 3.64 0.93
N THR A 215 11.40 3.19 2.17
CA THR A 215 11.38 1.77 2.53
C THR A 215 9.94 1.33 2.69
N VAL A 216 9.55 0.24 2.03
CA VAL A 216 8.21 -0.36 2.16
C VAL A 216 8.32 -1.72 2.83
N LEU A 217 7.64 -1.88 3.96
CA LEU A 217 7.53 -3.14 4.68
C LEU A 217 6.14 -3.74 4.47
N THR A 218 6.08 -5.01 4.06
CA THR A 218 4.85 -5.81 4.14
C THR A 218 4.88 -6.62 5.42
N LEU A 219 3.89 -6.40 6.28
CA LEU A 219 3.73 -7.08 7.56
C LEU A 219 2.61 -8.11 7.47
N ASP A 220 2.89 -9.33 7.89
CA ASP A 220 1.87 -10.34 8.20
C ASP A 220 1.46 -10.17 9.67
N LEU A 221 0.22 -9.75 9.91
CA LEU A 221 -0.32 -9.51 11.24
C LEU A 221 -0.63 -10.80 12.01
N GLY A 222 -0.51 -11.98 11.39
CA GLY A 222 -0.87 -13.24 12.02
C GLY A 222 -2.36 -13.56 11.99
N ALA A 223 -3.22 -12.57 11.71
CA ALA A 223 -4.66 -12.69 11.57
C ALA A 223 -5.27 -11.50 10.80
N ALA A 224 -6.38 -11.73 10.09
CA ALA A 224 -7.25 -10.68 9.56
C ALA A 224 -8.22 -10.13 10.62
N HIS A 225 -8.93 -9.07 10.26
CA HIS A 225 -10.06 -8.49 11.02
C HIS A 225 -9.68 -7.94 12.41
N LEU A 226 -8.44 -7.47 12.56
CA LEU A 226 -7.90 -6.96 13.81
C LEU A 226 -8.23 -5.48 14.02
N SER A 227 -8.50 -5.07 15.26
CA SER A 227 -8.51 -3.65 15.63
C SER A 227 -7.10 -3.24 16.07
N LEU A 228 -6.28 -2.76 15.13
CA LEU A 228 -4.89 -2.38 15.40
C LEU A 228 -4.82 -1.03 16.12
N SER A 229 -4.15 -1.02 17.28
CA SER A 229 -3.97 0.18 18.10
C SER A 229 -2.69 0.93 17.72
N SER A 230 -1.54 0.25 17.65
CA SER A 230 -0.25 0.89 17.38
C SER A 230 0.78 -0.08 16.82
N LEU A 231 1.77 0.45 16.11
CA LEU A 231 3.02 -0.23 15.74
C LEU A 231 4.20 0.40 16.47
N GLU A 232 5.11 -0.39 16.99
CA GLU A 232 6.39 0.02 17.60
C GLU A 232 7.54 -0.54 16.77
N PHE A 233 8.46 0.33 16.35
CA PHE A 233 9.57 0.02 15.47
C PHE A 233 10.86 -0.13 16.27
N LEU A 234 11.54 -1.27 16.18
CA LEU A 234 12.82 -1.48 16.86
C LEU A 234 13.95 -1.36 15.84
N THR A 235 14.78 -0.32 16.00
CA THR A 235 15.98 -0.08 15.18
C THR A 235 17.22 0.23 16.03
N VAL A 236 18.39 -0.09 15.47
CA VAL A 236 19.71 0.21 16.03
C VAL A 236 20.25 1.59 15.64
N ASP A 237 19.66 2.26 14.65
CA ASP A 237 20.15 3.54 14.16
C ASP A 237 20.13 4.61 15.28
N SER A 238 21.18 5.43 15.34
CA SER A 238 21.48 6.29 16.49
C SER A 238 20.84 7.68 16.44
N LEU A 239 20.68 8.26 15.26
CA LEU A 239 20.00 9.55 15.07
C LEU A 239 19.25 9.54 13.76
N PHE A 240 17.94 9.76 13.81
CA PHE A 240 17.08 9.83 12.62
C PHE A 240 15.73 10.46 12.97
N ALA A 241 15.03 10.90 11.93
CA ALA A 241 13.61 11.16 11.95
C ALA A 241 13.03 10.72 10.61
N ARG A 242 11.93 9.97 10.63
CA ARG A 242 11.24 9.45 9.44
C ARG A 242 9.74 9.59 9.62
N ASN A 243 9.04 9.99 8.56
CA ASN A 243 7.60 9.79 8.52
C ASN A 243 7.30 8.33 8.25
N VAL A 244 6.18 7.88 8.80
CA VAL A 244 5.64 6.55 8.59
C VAL A 244 4.19 6.69 8.14
N THR A 245 3.86 6.07 7.02
CA THR A 245 2.48 5.94 6.55
C THR A 245 2.08 4.47 6.60
N VAL A 246 1.00 4.17 7.32
CA VAL A 246 0.45 2.82 7.45
C VAL A 246 -0.74 2.71 6.50
N THR A 247 -0.72 1.73 5.60
CA THR A 247 -1.73 1.53 4.56
C THR A 247 -2.22 0.08 4.50
N VAL A 248 -3.40 -0.09 3.93
CA VAL A 248 -3.92 -1.39 3.49
C VAL A 248 -4.24 -1.33 2.01
N ARG A 249 -4.11 -2.46 1.31
CA ARG A 249 -4.52 -2.58 -0.08
C ARG A 249 -6.01 -2.85 -0.15
N GLU A 250 -6.71 -2.08 -0.97
CA GLU A 250 -8.12 -2.26 -1.26
C GLU A 250 -8.39 -2.17 -2.76
N LEU A 251 -9.49 -2.78 -3.18
CA LEU A 251 -9.97 -2.64 -4.55
C LEU A 251 -10.75 -1.33 -4.69
N ARG A 252 -10.35 -0.49 -5.64
CA ARG A 252 -11.09 0.71 -6.01
C ARG A 252 -11.13 0.81 -7.53
N ASN A 253 -12.34 0.81 -8.11
CA ASN A 253 -12.56 0.90 -9.56
C ASN A 253 -11.78 -0.17 -10.38
N ASP A 254 -11.87 -1.44 -9.99
CA ASP A 254 -11.16 -2.58 -10.61
C ASP A 254 -9.61 -2.48 -10.61
N GLN A 255 -9.05 -1.59 -9.78
CA GLN A 255 -7.61 -1.49 -9.53
C GLN A 255 -7.28 -1.68 -8.05
N ILE A 256 -6.10 -2.24 -7.79
CA ILE A 256 -5.56 -2.29 -6.41
C ILE A 256 -4.98 -0.93 -6.10
N ALA A 257 -5.51 -0.31 -5.04
CA ALA A 257 -5.02 0.95 -4.50
C ALA A 257 -4.71 0.78 -3.01
N GLU A 258 -3.88 1.69 -2.48
CA GLU A 258 -3.62 1.72 -1.05
C GLU A 258 -4.47 2.80 -0.38
N ARG A 259 -5.12 2.41 0.73
CA ARG A 259 -5.82 3.34 1.61
C ARG A 259 -4.97 3.58 2.85
N THR A 260 -4.66 4.84 3.09
CA THR A 260 -3.99 5.28 4.31
C THR A 260 -4.89 5.07 5.52
N LEU A 261 -4.36 4.36 6.52
CA LEU A 261 -4.99 4.14 7.82
C LEU A 261 -4.49 5.15 8.85
N ALA A 262 -3.17 5.37 8.87
CA ALA A 262 -2.53 6.25 9.82
C ALA A 262 -1.25 6.85 9.27
N ARG A 263 -0.86 7.99 9.83
CA ARG A 263 0.41 8.67 9.59
C ARG A 263 1.03 9.01 10.93
N GLY A 264 2.34 8.91 11.02
CA GLY A 264 3.10 9.28 12.22
C GLY A 264 4.56 9.51 11.88
N ALA A 265 5.39 9.69 12.91
CA ALA A 265 6.82 9.81 12.74
C ALA A 265 7.54 8.93 13.76
N ILE A 266 8.62 8.29 13.33
CA ILE A 266 9.57 7.62 14.21
C ILE A 266 10.88 8.40 14.23
N PHE A 267 11.47 8.55 15.41
CA PHE A 267 12.66 9.38 15.56
C PHE A 267 13.51 8.99 16.78
N ARG A 268 14.79 9.30 16.67
CA ARG A 268 15.75 9.39 17.76
C ARG A 268 16.52 10.69 17.53
N VAL A 269 16.19 11.73 18.30
CA VAL A 269 16.77 13.08 18.15
C VAL A 269 17.47 13.47 19.43
N ALA A 270 18.61 14.15 19.33
CA ALA A 270 19.36 14.60 20.48
C ALA A 270 19.37 16.14 20.54
N PHE A 271 19.03 16.69 21.70
CA PHE A 271 19.14 18.14 21.96
C PHE A 271 20.50 18.55 22.51
N ASP A 272 21.23 17.57 23.08
CA ASP A 272 22.59 17.66 23.57
C ASP A 272 23.34 16.36 23.24
N ALA A 273 24.65 16.32 23.48
CA ALA A 273 25.49 15.18 23.11
C ALA A 273 25.21 13.89 23.92
N PHE A 274 24.35 13.93 24.94
CA PHE A 274 24.32 12.89 25.97
C PHE A 274 22.98 12.18 26.13
N THR A 275 21.84 12.77 25.75
CA THR A 275 20.53 12.11 25.92
C THR A 275 19.61 12.30 24.71
N PRO A 276 19.56 11.33 23.78
CA PRO A 276 18.58 11.36 22.70
C PRO A 276 17.18 11.05 23.22
N VAL A 277 16.20 11.81 22.77
CA VAL A 277 14.77 11.53 22.93
C VAL A 277 14.29 10.67 21.77
N THR A 278 13.53 9.63 22.09
CA THR A 278 13.01 8.68 21.11
C THR A 278 11.49 8.72 21.01
N GLY A 279 10.99 8.49 19.81
CA GLY A 279 9.60 8.15 19.55
C GLY A 279 9.59 7.02 18.54
N MET A 280 9.32 5.79 18.98
CA MET A 280 9.39 4.60 18.14
C MET A 280 8.01 4.00 17.83
N GLN A 281 6.94 4.65 18.30
CA GLN A 281 5.57 4.15 18.19
C GLN A 281 4.74 5.03 17.25
N VAL A 282 3.99 4.39 16.36
CA VAL A 282 3.01 5.01 15.46
C VAL A 282 1.61 4.53 15.88
N PRO A 283 0.75 5.43 16.41
CA PRO A 283 -0.66 5.12 16.64
C PRO A 283 -1.35 4.84 15.30
N VAL A 284 -2.18 3.79 15.26
CA VAL A 284 -2.95 3.41 14.07
C VAL A 284 -4.44 3.59 14.31
N GLY A 285 -4.98 3.02 15.40
CA GLY A 285 -6.38 3.19 15.79
C GLY A 285 -7.39 2.79 14.71
N ALA A 286 -7.16 1.69 13.97
CA ALA A 286 -7.98 1.30 12.82
C ALA A 286 -8.34 -0.19 12.81
N SER A 287 -9.49 -0.53 12.22
CA SER A 287 -9.83 -1.91 11.89
C SER A 287 -9.10 -2.33 10.60
N ILE A 288 -8.38 -3.43 10.66
CA ILE A 288 -7.60 -4.00 9.57
C ILE A 288 -8.38 -5.18 8.99
N PRO A 289 -8.96 -5.05 7.78
CA PRO A 289 -9.77 -6.10 7.20
C PRO A 289 -8.94 -7.28 6.66
N THR A 290 -7.64 -7.05 6.43
CA THR A 290 -6.71 -7.98 5.79
C THR A 290 -5.71 -8.55 6.78
N ARG A 291 -5.04 -9.66 6.42
CA ARG A 291 -3.92 -10.22 7.18
C ARG A 291 -2.61 -9.46 6.94
N GLU A 292 -2.47 -8.86 5.76
CA GLU A 292 -1.32 -8.04 5.38
C GLU A 292 -1.56 -6.56 5.69
N LEU A 293 -0.52 -5.89 6.19
CA LEU A 293 -0.44 -4.44 6.41
C LEU A 293 0.80 -3.90 5.69
N ILE A 294 0.69 -2.74 5.04
CA ILE A 294 1.81 -2.12 4.33
C ILE A 294 2.26 -0.89 5.13
N VAL A 295 3.56 -0.78 5.35
CA VAL A 295 4.17 0.34 6.07
C VAL A 295 5.19 1.00 5.18
N HIS A 296 4.99 2.28 4.91
CA HIS A 296 5.87 3.14 4.14
C HIS A 296 6.68 4.01 5.08
N ILE A 297 7.99 4.06 4.88
CA ILE A 297 8.93 4.84 5.68
C ILE A 297 9.68 5.77 4.73
N GLU A 298 9.41 7.07 4.87
CA GLU A 298 10.01 8.10 4.02
C GLU A 298 11.46 8.35 4.46
N ASN A 299 12.42 7.86 3.67
CA ASN A 299 13.86 8.01 3.90
C ASN A 299 14.42 9.33 3.36
N GLY A 300 13.80 9.89 2.31
CA GLY A 300 14.37 11.03 1.57
C GLY A 300 15.76 10.68 1.02
N ASP A 301 16.74 11.55 1.25
CA ASP A 301 18.13 11.31 0.82
C ASP A 301 18.94 10.43 1.79
N SER A 302 18.32 9.95 2.87
CA SER A 302 19.02 9.13 3.87
C SER A 302 19.01 7.65 3.51
N GLU A 303 19.99 6.91 4.01
CA GLU A 303 19.97 5.44 3.94
C GLU A 303 18.75 4.84 4.66
N PRO A 304 18.23 3.70 4.20
CA PRO A 304 17.19 2.92 4.87
C PRO A 304 17.53 2.60 6.33
N LEU A 305 16.52 2.56 7.20
CA LEU A 305 16.69 2.19 8.61
C LEU A 305 16.87 0.68 8.79
N HIS A 306 17.72 0.29 9.74
CA HIS A 306 17.95 -1.11 10.12
C HIS A 306 16.88 -1.61 11.09
N ILE A 307 15.66 -1.82 10.59
CA ILE A 307 14.53 -2.30 11.38
C ILE A 307 14.68 -3.79 11.68
N ARG A 308 14.82 -4.12 12.97
CA ARG A 308 15.00 -5.49 13.46
C ARG A 308 13.67 -6.20 13.71
N GLU A 309 12.73 -5.48 14.28
CA GLU A 309 11.46 -6.02 14.77
C GLU A 309 10.39 -4.93 14.70
N ILE A 310 9.15 -5.35 14.46
CA ILE A 310 7.98 -4.53 14.70
C ILE A 310 7.11 -5.23 15.73
N ARG A 311 6.74 -4.50 16.78
CA ARG A 311 5.77 -4.94 17.78
C ARG A 311 4.46 -4.23 17.52
N ALA A 312 3.35 -4.93 17.72
CA ALA A 312 2.04 -4.36 17.53
C ALA A 312 1.19 -4.55 18.77
N ARG A 313 0.20 -3.68 18.92
CA ARG A 313 -0.84 -3.80 19.93
C ARG A 313 -2.19 -3.74 19.24
N HIS A 314 -3.11 -4.63 19.61
CA HIS A 314 -4.48 -4.59 19.13
C HIS A 314 -5.46 -4.41 20.29
N ASN A 315 -6.65 -3.90 20.00
CA ASN A 315 -7.76 -3.90 20.94
C ASN A 315 -8.43 -5.28 20.85
N PRO A 316 -8.47 -6.07 21.94
CA PRO A 316 -9.09 -7.39 21.93
C PRO A 316 -10.61 -7.28 21.82
N ILE A 317 -11.20 -8.25 21.12
CA ILE A 317 -12.65 -8.45 21.13
C ILE A 317 -12.94 -9.47 22.23
N HIS A 318 -13.79 -9.11 23.17
CA HIS A 318 -14.20 -10.03 24.23
C HIS A 318 -15.51 -10.72 23.85
N ALA A 319 -15.64 -11.99 24.22
CA ALA A 319 -16.91 -12.71 24.22
C ALA A 319 -17.37 -12.94 25.66
N VAL A 320 -18.68 -12.90 25.87
CA VAL A 320 -19.32 -13.29 27.13
C VAL A 320 -20.27 -14.45 26.86
N ILE A 321 -20.11 -15.54 27.61
CA ILE A 321 -21.06 -16.67 27.66
C ILE A 321 -21.58 -16.84 29.07
N ALA A 322 -22.74 -17.48 29.24
CA ALA A 322 -23.30 -17.80 30.55
C ALA A 322 -23.68 -19.30 30.64
N PRO A 323 -22.69 -20.21 30.67
CA PRO A 323 -22.94 -21.65 30.72
C PRO A 323 -23.68 -22.07 32.00
N ALA A 324 -24.57 -23.05 31.90
CA ALA A 324 -25.31 -23.61 33.04
C ALA A 324 -24.42 -24.47 33.97
N ALA A 325 -23.34 -25.04 33.43
CA ALA A 325 -22.36 -25.85 34.13
C ALA A 325 -20.97 -25.67 33.51
N ALA A 326 -19.92 -25.99 34.25
CA ALA A 326 -18.59 -26.15 33.68
C ALA A 326 -18.61 -27.23 32.59
N GLY A 327 -17.81 -27.06 31.53
CA GLY A 327 -17.82 -28.02 30.44
C GLY A 327 -17.11 -27.53 29.18
N ARG A 328 -17.18 -28.41 28.17
CA ARG A 328 -16.61 -28.20 26.85
C ARG A 328 -17.67 -27.65 25.90
N PHE A 329 -17.26 -26.63 25.15
CA PHE A 329 -18.00 -25.94 24.11
C PHE A 329 -17.16 -25.96 22.82
N GLU A 330 -17.79 -25.66 21.69
CA GLU A 330 -17.09 -25.42 20.43
C GLU A 330 -17.43 -24.04 19.88
N ILE A 331 -16.42 -23.31 19.45
CA ILE A 331 -16.55 -22.10 18.65
C ILE A 331 -16.50 -22.52 17.18
N LEU A 332 -17.50 -22.12 16.40
CA LEU A 332 -17.60 -22.36 14.98
C LEU A 332 -17.41 -21.04 14.21
N THR A 333 -16.60 -21.06 13.16
CA THR A 333 -16.36 -19.91 12.25
C THR A 333 -16.22 -20.35 10.79
N GLY A 334 -16.24 -19.40 9.85
CA GLY A 334 -16.01 -19.65 8.43
C GLY A 334 -17.27 -19.94 7.61
N ASN A 335 -18.46 -19.57 8.09
CA ASN A 335 -19.70 -19.71 7.32
C ASN A 335 -20.09 -18.36 6.68
N SER A 336 -19.93 -18.23 5.36
CA SER A 336 -20.19 -16.97 4.65
C SER A 336 -21.67 -16.61 4.48
N GLN A 337 -22.58 -17.58 4.65
CA GLN A 337 -23.99 -17.48 4.25
C GLN A 337 -24.95 -17.16 5.40
N VAL A 338 -24.43 -17.00 6.63
CA VAL A 338 -25.26 -16.78 7.82
C VAL A 338 -25.32 -15.33 8.25
N ALA A 339 -26.48 -14.94 8.78
CA ALA A 339 -26.66 -13.66 9.45
C ALA A 339 -26.12 -13.70 10.89
N ALA A 340 -25.87 -12.51 11.48
CA ALA A 340 -25.47 -12.41 12.87
C ALA A 340 -26.58 -12.96 13.80
N PRO A 341 -26.23 -13.74 14.84
CA PRO A 341 -27.22 -14.23 15.77
C PRO A 341 -27.73 -13.06 16.63
N ARG A 342 -28.97 -13.17 17.08
CA ARG A 342 -29.60 -12.18 17.98
C ARG A 342 -30.02 -12.89 19.25
N TYR A 343 -29.40 -12.52 20.36
CA TYR A 343 -29.71 -13.06 21.68
C TYR A 343 -30.13 -11.95 22.64
N ASP A 344 -30.90 -12.31 23.66
CA ASP A 344 -31.35 -11.36 24.70
C ASP A 344 -30.19 -10.83 25.57
N LEU A 345 -29.02 -11.48 25.54
CA LEU A 345 -27.78 -10.99 26.18
C LEU A 345 -27.38 -9.59 25.70
N ALA A 346 -27.80 -9.16 24.51
CA ALA A 346 -27.54 -7.81 24.01
C ALA A 346 -28.13 -6.73 24.92
N ALA A 347 -29.28 -6.98 25.56
CA ALA A 347 -29.90 -6.05 26.49
C ALA A 347 -29.11 -5.87 27.80
N LEU A 348 -28.20 -6.80 28.10
CA LEU A 348 -27.37 -6.81 29.31
C LEU A 348 -25.92 -6.37 29.04
N ALA A 349 -25.65 -5.78 27.87
CA ALA A 349 -24.30 -5.41 27.48
C ALA A 349 -23.59 -4.46 28.47
N PRO A 350 -24.24 -3.43 29.04
CA PRO A 350 -23.61 -2.55 30.03
C PRO A 350 -23.10 -3.31 31.27
N GLU A 351 -23.91 -4.22 31.82
CA GLU A 351 -23.56 -5.01 33.00
C GLU A 351 -22.51 -6.07 32.68
N LEU A 352 -22.66 -6.79 31.57
CA LEU A 352 -21.75 -7.86 31.17
C LEU A 352 -20.38 -7.32 30.74
N SER A 353 -20.30 -6.08 30.27
CA SER A 353 -19.02 -5.42 29.93
C SER A 353 -18.11 -5.25 31.16
N GLN A 354 -18.70 -5.08 32.34
CA GLN A 354 -17.99 -4.84 33.61
C GLN A 354 -17.42 -6.10 34.25
N LEU A 355 -17.74 -7.30 33.73
CA LEU A 355 -17.18 -8.56 34.24
C LEU A 355 -15.65 -8.53 34.20
N SER A 356 -14.99 -9.22 35.14
CA SER A 356 -13.55 -9.47 35.02
C SER A 356 -13.27 -10.47 33.90
N LEU A 357 -12.08 -10.37 33.29
CA LEU A 357 -11.62 -11.37 32.33
C LEU A 357 -11.41 -12.71 33.05
N SER A 358 -12.08 -13.74 32.56
CA SER A 358 -11.89 -15.14 32.91
C SER A 358 -10.79 -15.74 32.03
N THR A 359 -9.98 -16.61 32.61
CA THR A 359 -9.07 -17.46 31.85
C THR A 359 -9.83 -18.68 31.35
N VAL A 360 -10.08 -18.74 30.05
CA VAL A 360 -10.65 -19.92 29.38
C VAL A 360 -9.59 -20.55 28.47
N ARG A 361 -9.68 -21.86 28.24
CA ARG A 361 -8.81 -22.53 27.28
C ARG A 361 -9.52 -22.63 25.94
N ILE A 362 -8.94 -22.03 24.91
CA ILE A 362 -9.40 -22.13 23.53
C ILE A 362 -8.30 -22.82 22.73
N SER A 363 -8.65 -23.88 22.01
CA SER A 363 -7.69 -24.60 21.16
C SER A 363 -7.31 -23.80 19.92
N GLU A 364 -6.27 -24.25 19.21
CA GLU A 364 -6.01 -23.79 17.85
C GLU A 364 -7.20 -24.07 16.93
N THR A 365 -7.32 -23.25 15.88
CA THR A 365 -8.32 -23.40 14.83
C THR A 365 -8.04 -24.64 14.01
N THR A 366 -9.04 -25.51 13.88
CA THR A 366 -8.97 -26.72 13.07
C THR A 366 -10.06 -26.70 12.00
N THR A 367 -9.77 -27.25 10.83
CA THR A 367 -10.79 -27.44 9.79
C THR A 367 -11.81 -28.46 10.27
N ASN A 368 -13.10 -28.15 10.14
CA ASN A 368 -14.18 -29.08 10.42
C ASN A 368 -14.15 -30.24 9.40
N PRO A 369 -13.91 -31.50 9.82
CA PRO A 369 -13.85 -32.63 8.89
C PRO A 369 -15.17 -32.92 8.17
N ALA A 370 -16.30 -32.52 8.77
CA ALA A 370 -17.62 -32.65 8.18
C ALA A 370 -17.94 -31.51 7.19
N TYR A 371 -17.15 -30.42 7.20
CA TYR A 371 -17.36 -29.31 6.29
C TYR A 371 -17.17 -29.75 4.84
N ARG A 372 -18.21 -29.50 4.05
CA ARG A 372 -18.18 -29.60 2.61
C ARG A 372 -18.24 -28.17 2.09
N GLN A 373 -17.10 -27.67 1.61
CA GLN A 373 -17.03 -26.35 1.02
C GLN A 373 -18.12 -26.21 -0.05
N PRO A 374 -19.02 -25.23 0.04
CA PRO A 374 -19.77 -24.78 -1.12
C PRO A 374 -18.71 -24.25 -2.10
N ASP A 375 -18.41 -25.04 -3.11
CA ASP A 375 -17.17 -24.89 -3.87
C ASP A 375 -17.24 -23.67 -4.81
N SER A 376 -16.96 -22.49 -4.27
CA SER A 376 -16.98 -21.24 -5.01
C SER A 376 -15.62 -20.86 -5.60
N LEU A 377 -14.54 -21.61 -5.28
CA LEU A 377 -13.17 -21.29 -5.70
C LEU A 377 -12.29 -22.50 -6.03
N ALA A 378 -12.55 -23.71 -5.51
CA ALA A 378 -11.86 -24.89 -6.01
C ALA A 378 -12.52 -25.29 -7.34
N GLY A 379 -11.69 -25.67 -8.31
CA GLY A 379 -12.14 -25.84 -9.71
C GLY A 379 -12.40 -24.55 -10.49
N LEU A 380 -12.33 -23.34 -9.90
CA LEU A 380 -12.30 -22.10 -10.69
C LEU A 380 -10.95 -21.96 -11.39
N THR A 381 -10.87 -22.53 -12.58
CA THR A 381 -9.83 -22.16 -13.54
C THR A 381 -10.19 -20.78 -14.08
N LEU A 382 -9.47 -19.76 -13.62
CA LEU A 382 -9.53 -18.42 -14.20
C LEU A 382 -8.84 -18.49 -15.56
N GLU A 383 -9.57 -18.97 -16.56
CA GLU A 383 -9.17 -18.97 -17.96
C GLU A 383 -9.90 -17.83 -18.65
N GLY A 384 -9.15 -16.88 -19.16
CA GLY A 384 -9.64 -15.90 -20.10
C GLY A 384 -9.76 -16.48 -21.51
N ALA A 385 -10.29 -15.68 -22.43
CA ALA A 385 -10.42 -16.07 -23.83
C ALA A 385 -9.05 -16.36 -24.46
N ALA A 386 -9.04 -17.27 -25.44
CA ALA A 386 -7.91 -17.44 -26.34
C ALA A 386 -7.57 -16.09 -27.01
N LEU A 387 -6.29 -15.86 -27.23
CA LEU A 387 -5.81 -14.62 -27.83
C LEU A 387 -4.90 -14.93 -29.01
N ASN A 388 -5.15 -14.27 -30.14
CA ASN A 388 -4.19 -14.24 -31.22
C ASN A 388 -2.99 -13.37 -30.80
N THR A 389 -1.83 -14.00 -30.62
CA THR A 389 -0.59 -13.34 -30.19
C THR A 389 0.22 -12.76 -31.35
N SER A 390 -0.15 -13.04 -32.61
CA SER A 390 0.56 -12.52 -33.80
C SER A 390 0.72 -10.98 -33.88
N PRO A 391 -0.24 -10.14 -33.45
CA PRO A 391 -0.05 -8.68 -33.45
C PRO A 391 0.78 -8.15 -32.26
N TRP A 392 1.24 -9.02 -31.35
CA TRP A 392 2.01 -8.65 -30.17
C TRP A 392 3.50 -8.78 -30.45
N LYS A 393 4.28 -7.76 -30.08
CA LYS A 393 5.69 -7.64 -30.48
C LYS A 393 6.65 -8.39 -29.57
N HIS A 394 6.26 -8.58 -28.30
CA HIS A 394 7.14 -9.12 -27.27
C HIS A 394 6.44 -10.20 -26.45
N GLN A 395 7.21 -11.23 -26.10
CA GLN A 395 6.80 -12.30 -25.20
C GLN A 395 7.92 -12.59 -24.19
N ARG A 396 7.55 -12.89 -22.95
CA ARG A 396 8.48 -13.26 -21.89
C ARG A 396 7.88 -14.27 -20.95
N THR A 397 8.63 -15.32 -20.66
CA THR A 397 8.23 -16.28 -19.62
C THR A 397 8.25 -15.61 -18.25
N VAL A 398 7.20 -15.85 -17.48
CA VAL A 398 7.04 -15.52 -16.06
C VAL A 398 7.41 -16.76 -15.27
N ASN A 399 8.52 -16.68 -14.55
CA ASN A 399 9.00 -17.76 -13.71
C ASN A 399 8.25 -17.75 -12.37
N THR A 400 7.45 -18.78 -12.12
CA THR A 400 6.73 -18.98 -10.86
C THR A 400 7.40 -20.11 -10.07
N THR A 401 7.56 -19.93 -8.76
CA THR A 401 8.25 -20.93 -7.91
C THR A 401 7.28 -21.91 -7.25
N LYS A 402 6.04 -21.48 -6.99
CA LYS A 402 4.98 -22.27 -6.36
C LYS A 402 3.61 -21.82 -6.88
N PRO A 403 2.57 -22.68 -6.86
CA PRO A 403 1.20 -22.28 -7.21
C PRO A 403 0.65 -21.24 -6.21
N GLY A 404 -0.41 -20.52 -6.58
CA GLY A 404 -1.06 -19.52 -5.73
C GLY A 404 -1.08 -18.13 -6.36
N VAL A 405 -1.22 -17.09 -5.54
CA VAL A 405 -1.24 -15.70 -6.01
C VAL A 405 0.18 -15.25 -6.33
N GLN A 406 0.40 -14.85 -7.58
CA GLN A 406 1.67 -14.35 -8.09
C GLN A 406 1.61 -12.83 -8.19
N GLN A 407 2.73 -12.19 -7.87
CA GLN A 407 3.00 -10.79 -8.09
C GLN A 407 4.16 -10.65 -9.06
N ILE A 408 3.89 -10.01 -10.21
CA ILE A 408 4.85 -9.81 -11.29
C ILE A 408 5.09 -8.31 -11.42
N GLU A 409 6.33 -7.85 -11.18
CA GLU A 409 6.70 -6.45 -11.40
C GLU A 409 7.15 -6.26 -12.85
N LEU A 410 6.65 -5.22 -13.52
CA LEU A 410 7.10 -4.86 -14.87
C LEU A 410 8.50 -4.28 -14.79
N ASP A 411 9.45 -4.89 -15.50
CA ASP A 411 10.81 -4.38 -15.59
C ASP A 411 10.96 -3.29 -16.67
N LEU A 412 12.18 -2.78 -16.82
CA LEU A 412 12.50 -1.71 -17.78
C LEU A 412 12.07 -2.05 -19.21
N HIS A 413 12.16 -3.32 -19.64
CA HIS A 413 11.76 -3.70 -20.99
C HIS A 413 10.25 -3.68 -21.16
N ALA A 414 9.53 -4.27 -20.21
CA ALA A 414 8.07 -4.23 -20.25
C ALA A 414 7.57 -2.77 -20.23
N LEU A 415 8.13 -1.93 -19.36
CA LEU A 415 7.78 -0.51 -19.26
C LEU A 415 8.10 0.29 -20.53
N ALA A 416 9.22 -0.02 -21.20
CA ALA A 416 9.63 0.64 -22.44
C ALA A 416 8.64 0.39 -23.60
N TYR A 417 8.15 -0.84 -23.72
CA TYR A 417 7.39 -1.26 -24.91
C TYR A 417 5.89 -1.51 -24.68
N THR A 418 5.39 -1.44 -23.44
CA THR A 418 3.95 -1.35 -23.17
C THR A 418 3.45 0.10 -23.29
N ARG A 419 2.19 0.28 -23.64
CA ARG A 419 1.50 1.59 -23.59
C ARG A 419 1.40 2.11 -22.16
N LEU A 420 1.34 3.44 -21.99
CA LEU A 420 1.22 4.09 -20.67
C LEU A 420 -0.08 3.70 -19.92
N ASP A 421 -1.15 3.39 -20.66
CA ASP A 421 -2.41 2.91 -20.10
C ASP A 421 -2.41 1.41 -19.79
N LEU A 422 -1.35 0.68 -20.17
CA LEU A 422 -1.17 -0.77 -19.98
C LEU A 422 -2.23 -1.63 -20.66
N ALA A 423 -2.96 -1.07 -21.65
CA ALA A 423 -4.02 -1.78 -22.36
C ALA A 423 -3.49 -2.98 -23.18
N ASP A 424 -2.21 -2.91 -23.56
CA ASP A 424 -1.49 -3.88 -24.37
C ASP A 424 -0.61 -4.82 -23.53
N ILE A 425 -1.12 -5.30 -22.40
CA ILE A 425 -0.48 -6.35 -21.62
C ILE A 425 -1.42 -7.56 -21.53
N ARG A 426 -0.91 -8.77 -21.69
CA ARG A 426 -1.62 -10.01 -21.36
C ARG A 426 -0.70 -11.02 -20.68
N LEU A 427 -1.26 -11.80 -19.78
CA LEU A 427 -0.65 -13.03 -19.29
C LEU A 427 -1.30 -14.20 -20.04
N MET A 428 -0.52 -15.18 -20.47
CA MET A 428 -0.97 -16.32 -21.27
C MET A 428 -0.50 -17.63 -20.66
N LEU A 429 -1.37 -18.63 -20.64
CA LEU A 429 -1.05 -20.00 -20.27
C LEU A 429 -1.74 -20.92 -21.26
N ALA A 430 -0.97 -21.81 -21.91
CA ALA A 430 -1.49 -22.76 -22.89
C ALA A 430 -2.41 -22.12 -23.97
N GLY A 431 -2.06 -20.93 -24.47
CA GLY A 431 -2.80 -20.21 -25.51
C GLY A 431 -4.07 -19.47 -25.04
N LYS A 432 -4.39 -19.52 -23.74
CA LYS A 432 -5.49 -18.78 -23.13
C LYS A 432 -4.96 -17.67 -22.23
N GLN A 433 -5.72 -16.58 -22.11
CA GLN A 433 -5.37 -15.52 -21.19
C GLN A 433 -5.47 -15.98 -19.74
N VAL A 434 -4.55 -15.55 -18.90
CA VAL A 434 -4.64 -15.66 -17.43
C VAL A 434 -5.17 -14.32 -16.92
N PRO A 435 -6.37 -14.28 -16.32
CA PRO A 435 -6.91 -13.08 -15.69
C PRO A 435 -5.96 -12.52 -14.63
N TYR A 436 -5.79 -11.20 -14.65
CA TYR A 436 -4.91 -10.49 -13.74
C TYR A 436 -5.48 -9.13 -13.36
N ILE A 437 -4.93 -8.55 -12.30
CA ILE A 437 -5.26 -7.21 -11.81
C ILE A 437 -4.00 -6.35 -11.84
N ILE A 438 -4.14 -5.09 -12.23
CA ILE A 438 -3.04 -4.13 -12.25
C ILE A 438 -2.99 -3.38 -10.91
N GLU A 439 -1.81 -3.38 -10.29
CA GLU A 439 -1.46 -2.58 -9.13
C GLU A 439 -0.51 -1.46 -9.59
N ARG A 440 -1.03 -0.22 -9.65
CA ARG A 440 -0.25 0.99 -9.91
C ARG A 440 0.19 1.55 -8.57
N THR A 441 1.48 1.47 -8.26
CA THR A 441 2.00 1.99 -7.01
C THR A 441 2.39 3.47 -7.17
N GLY A 442 2.43 4.21 -6.06
CA GLY A 442 3.05 5.54 -6.01
C GLY A 442 4.59 5.49 -5.96
N LEU A 443 5.17 4.30 -6.03
CA LEU A 443 6.59 4.03 -5.78
C LEU A 443 7.40 4.16 -7.08
N SER A 444 8.68 4.48 -6.93
CA SER A 444 9.63 4.58 -8.04
C SER A 444 10.91 3.81 -7.75
N ARG A 445 11.55 3.31 -8.81
CA ARG A 445 12.92 2.82 -8.79
C ARG A 445 13.82 3.80 -9.53
N ASP A 446 15.12 3.75 -9.23
CA ASP A 446 16.11 4.57 -9.89
C ASP A 446 17.19 3.79 -10.64
N LEU A 447 17.78 4.47 -11.61
CA LEU A 447 18.99 4.09 -12.30
C LEU A 447 20.00 5.23 -12.18
N ILE A 448 21.25 4.87 -11.87
CA ILE A 448 22.35 5.83 -11.77
C ILE A 448 23.19 5.74 -13.05
N PHE A 449 23.48 6.89 -13.64
CA PHE A 449 24.27 7.02 -14.85
C PHE A 449 25.46 7.95 -14.64
N SER A 450 26.60 7.54 -15.18
CA SER A 450 27.79 8.38 -15.28
C SER A 450 27.76 9.20 -16.57
N PRO A 451 28.08 10.50 -16.53
CA PRO A 451 28.11 11.33 -17.73
C PRO A 451 29.31 11.00 -18.60
N VAL A 452 29.09 10.97 -19.92
CA VAL A 452 30.17 10.96 -20.92
C VAL A 452 30.18 12.33 -21.60
N GLU A 453 31.22 13.12 -21.35
CA GLU A 453 31.37 14.43 -21.99
C GLU A 453 31.67 14.27 -23.49
N VAL A 454 30.98 15.04 -24.32
CA VAL A 454 31.09 15.03 -25.77
C VAL A 454 31.58 16.40 -26.26
N PRO A 455 32.74 16.50 -26.92
CA PRO A 455 33.28 17.78 -27.37
C PRO A 455 32.35 18.49 -28.37
N THR A 456 32.19 19.80 -28.22
CA THR A 456 31.41 20.67 -29.11
C THR A 456 32.30 21.71 -29.80
N PRO A 457 33.18 21.32 -30.75
CA PRO A 457 34.17 22.23 -31.33
C PRO A 457 33.56 23.43 -32.06
N GLN A 458 32.34 23.30 -32.60
CA GLN A 458 31.62 24.41 -33.24
C GLN A 458 30.93 25.36 -32.24
N ARG A 459 30.84 24.98 -30.95
CA ARG A 459 30.26 25.79 -29.86
C ARG A 459 31.16 25.70 -28.63
N PRO A 460 32.28 26.45 -28.61
CA PRO A 460 33.33 26.27 -27.60
C PRO A 460 32.91 26.66 -26.18
N SER A 461 31.89 27.51 -26.00
CA SER A 461 31.36 27.85 -24.68
C SER A 461 30.44 26.77 -24.10
N TYR A 462 30.00 25.80 -24.90
CA TYR A 462 29.05 24.78 -24.48
C TYR A 462 29.78 23.57 -23.90
N THR A 463 29.18 22.97 -22.86
CA THR A 463 29.51 21.61 -22.43
C THR A 463 28.32 20.71 -22.67
N ARG A 464 28.58 19.53 -23.24
CA ARG A 464 27.55 18.55 -23.59
C ARG A 464 27.92 17.20 -23.01
N TRP A 465 26.97 16.54 -22.36
CA TRP A 465 27.10 15.18 -21.84
C TRP A 465 26.09 14.27 -22.51
N ARG A 466 26.52 13.04 -22.78
CA ARG A 466 25.67 11.94 -23.25
C ARG A 466 25.53 10.90 -22.15
N PHE A 467 24.32 10.40 -22.00
CA PHE A 467 23.96 9.28 -21.14
C PHE A 467 23.39 8.17 -22.00
N GLN A 468 23.98 6.98 -21.89
CA GLN A 468 23.47 5.78 -22.54
C GLN A 468 22.44 5.13 -21.62
N LEU A 469 21.19 5.11 -22.07
CA LEU A 469 20.10 4.43 -21.38
C LEU A 469 20.14 2.93 -21.70
N PRO A 470 19.64 2.07 -20.80
CA PRO A 470 19.64 0.64 -21.05
C PRO A 470 18.69 0.24 -22.18
N GLN A 471 17.66 1.07 -22.45
CA GLN A 471 16.67 0.86 -23.50
C GLN A 471 16.14 2.17 -24.05
N SER A 472 15.62 2.13 -25.28
CA SER A 472 14.77 3.20 -25.80
C SER A 472 13.39 3.15 -25.15
N HIS A 473 12.59 4.21 -25.34
CA HIS A 473 11.19 4.23 -24.89
C HIS A 473 10.96 4.21 -23.37
N LEU A 474 11.99 4.45 -22.55
CA LEU A 474 11.82 4.44 -21.10
C LEU A 474 10.92 5.58 -20.61
N PRO A 475 9.91 5.28 -19.76
CA PRO A 475 9.02 6.28 -19.18
C PRO A 475 9.58 6.82 -17.86
N PHE A 476 10.64 7.63 -17.92
CA PHE A 476 11.13 8.29 -16.70
C PHE A 476 10.12 9.30 -16.19
N SER A 477 9.93 9.37 -14.88
CA SER A 477 9.09 10.38 -14.22
C SER A 477 9.89 11.60 -13.76
N GLN A 478 11.17 11.39 -13.42
CA GLN A 478 12.06 12.41 -12.90
C GLN A 478 13.52 12.09 -13.22
N LEU A 479 14.34 13.14 -13.35
CA LEU A 479 15.80 13.08 -13.38
C LEU A 479 16.36 13.94 -12.24
N ILE A 480 17.44 13.47 -11.62
CA ILE A 480 18.22 14.22 -10.64
C ILE A 480 19.65 14.35 -11.14
N LEU A 481 20.16 15.58 -11.20
CA LEU A 481 21.55 15.87 -11.56
C LEU A 481 22.34 16.32 -10.34
N ASN A 482 23.54 15.79 -10.18
CA ASN A 482 24.47 16.20 -9.12
C ASN A 482 25.75 16.79 -9.72
N SER A 483 26.21 17.91 -9.17
CA SER A 483 27.48 18.55 -9.53
C SER A 483 28.29 18.82 -8.26
N PRO A 484 29.60 18.51 -8.26
CA PRO A 484 30.50 18.88 -7.18
C PRO A 484 30.99 20.33 -7.32
N THR A 485 30.70 21.01 -8.43
CA THR A 485 31.13 22.40 -8.66
C THR A 485 30.45 23.32 -7.65
N LYS A 486 31.23 24.08 -6.86
CA LYS A 486 30.73 24.82 -5.68
C LYS A 486 30.02 26.13 -6.00
N LEU A 487 30.33 26.76 -7.14
CA LEU A 487 29.80 28.06 -7.53
C LEU A 487 29.53 28.06 -9.02
N PHE A 488 28.26 28.19 -9.39
CA PHE A 488 27.84 28.44 -10.77
C PHE A 488 26.37 28.85 -10.83
N THR A 489 25.99 29.47 -11.93
CA THR A 489 24.61 29.51 -12.42
C THR A 489 24.63 29.08 -13.88
N ARG A 490 23.84 28.07 -14.24
CA ARG A 490 23.80 27.48 -15.58
C ARG A 490 22.37 27.16 -15.98
N THR A 491 22.04 27.37 -17.25
CA THR A 491 20.80 26.87 -17.84
C THR A 491 21.06 25.48 -18.40
N ILE A 492 20.48 24.48 -17.76
CA ILE A 492 20.60 23.08 -18.16
C ILE A 492 19.49 22.74 -19.15
N ARG A 493 19.87 22.28 -20.34
CA ARG A 493 18.96 21.76 -21.36
C ARG A 493 19.10 20.25 -21.43
N VAL A 494 17.99 19.54 -21.29
CA VAL A 494 17.89 18.09 -21.46
C VAL A 494 17.13 17.80 -22.76
N PHE A 495 17.69 16.95 -23.61
CA PHE A 495 17.11 16.63 -24.90
C PHE A 495 17.49 15.22 -25.37
N GLU A 496 16.80 14.74 -26.38
CA GLU A 496 17.18 13.54 -27.14
C GLU A 496 17.31 13.86 -28.62
N VAL A 497 18.04 13.02 -29.36
CA VAL A 497 18.20 13.18 -30.82
C VAL A 497 17.32 12.13 -31.51
N VAL A 498 16.22 12.57 -32.08
CA VAL A 498 15.19 11.73 -32.70
C VAL A 498 15.16 11.95 -34.21
N LYS A 499 14.63 10.98 -34.96
CA LYS A 499 14.46 11.12 -36.42
C LYS A 499 13.07 11.68 -36.72
N ASN A 500 12.99 12.68 -37.58
CA ASN A 500 11.71 13.19 -38.10
C ASN A 500 11.10 12.22 -39.12
N GLN A 501 9.93 12.56 -39.68
CA GLN A 501 9.25 11.73 -40.69
C GLN A 501 10.08 11.51 -41.97
N GLN A 502 11.03 12.39 -42.25
CA GLN A 502 11.94 12.31 -43.40
C GLN A 502 13.23 11.53 -43.06
N GLY A 503 13.36 11.06 -41.81
CA GLY A 503 14.53 10.32 -41.32
C GLY A 503 15.69 11.20 -40.85
N GLU A 504 15.55 12.53 -40.89
CA GLU A 504 16.59 13.47 -40.47
C GLU A 504 16.62 13.60 -38.93
N PRO A 505 17.82 13.60 -38.32
CA PRO A 505 17.96 13.78 -36.88
C PRO A 505 17.62 15.21 -36.46
N TYR A 506 16.82 15.37 -35.41
CA TYR A 506 16.55 16.64 -34.76
C TYR A 506 16.59 16.50 -33.24
N GLU A 507 16.95 17.58 -32.54
CA GLU A 507 17.01 17.61 -31.09
C GLU A 507 15.61 17.87 -30.52
N ARG A 508 14.97 16.86 -29.93
CA ARG A 508 13.73 17.00 -29.17
C ARG A 508 14.06 17.44 -27.76
N ASN A 509 13.77 18.69 -27.43
CA ASN A 509 13.91 19.22 -26.08
C ASN A 509 12.92 18.51 -25.14
N LEU A 510 13.41 18.02 -24.01
CA LEU A 510 12.62 17.36 -22.97
C LEU A 510 12.41 18.29 -21.76
N ALA A 511 13.45 19.05 -21.38
CA ALA A 511 13.37 20.05 -20.32
C ALA A 511 14.46 21.13 -20.45
N THR A 512 14.20 22.31 -19.90
CA THR A 512 15.19 23.37 -19.70
C THR A 512 15.00 23.98 -18.32
N GLN A 513 16.06 24.06 -17.51
CA GLN A 513 15.96 24.56 -16.14
C GLN A 513 17.24 25.26 -15.68
N ASN A 514 17.11 26.29 -14.84
CA ASN A 514 18.26 26.97 -14.25
C ASN A 514 18.75 26.21 -13.01
N TRP A 515 20.07 26.05 -12.89
CA TRP A 515 20.73 25.42 -11.77
C TRP A 515 21.78 26.37 -11.19
N THR A 516 21.66 26.67 -9.89
CA THR A 516 22.56 27.58 -9.19
C THR A 516 23.13 26.93 -7.95
N HIS A 517 24.44 27.01 -7.79
CA HIS A 517 25.15 26.71 -6.56
C HIS A 517 25.83 27.96 -6.03
N THR A 518 25.70 28.21 -4.73
CA THR A 518 26.41 29.27 -4.02
C THR A 518 27.38 28.66 -2.99
N PRO A 519 28.54 29.29 -2.70
CA PRO A 519 29.52 28.76 -1.76
C PRO A 519 29.03 28.67 -0.31
N THR A 520 28.01 29.46 0.04
CA THR A 520 27.45 29.54 1.39
C THR A 520 26.39 28.48 1.66
N GLU A 521 25.84 27.85 0.61
CA GLU A 521 24.79 26.84 0.71
C GLU A 521 25.37 25.44 0.44
N LYS A 522 24.76 24.43 1.05
CA LYS A 522 25.07 23.03 0.71
C LYS A 522 24.68 22.81 -0.77
N PRO A 523 25.55 22.22 -1.61
CA PRO A 523 25.23 21.93 -3.01
C PRO A 523 23.90 21.17 -3.13
N GLN A 524 22.99 21.68 -3.96
CA GLN A 524 21.63 21.16 -4.12
C GLN A 524 21.51 20.46 -5.47
N PRO A 525 21.04 19.20 -5.53
CA PRO A 525 20.75 18.55 -6.81
C PRO A 525 19.73 19.34 -7.63
N LEU A 526 19.82 19.21 -8.96
CA LEU A 526 18.79 19.71 -9.86
C LEU A 526 17.75 18.63 -10.12
N TYR A 527 16.50 18.88 -9.74
CA TYR A 527 15.37 17.98 -9.99
C TYR A 527 14.62 18.43 -11.25
N ILE A 528 14.52 17.53 -12.22
CA ILE A 528 13.85 17.76 -13.51
C ILE A 528 12.71 16.76 -13.65
N ALA A 529 11.48 17.24 -13.80
CA ALA A 529 10.35 16.39 -14.17
C ALA A 529 10.42 16.04 -15.66
N THR A 530 10.21 14.78 -16.01
CA THR A 530 10.16 14.31 -17.40
C THR A 530 8.74 13.86 -17.73
N PRO A 531 7.88 14.74 -18.27
CA PRO A 531 6.48 14.39 -18.54
C PRO A 531 6.34 13.39 -19.70
N ASP A 532 7.36 13.33 -20.57
CA ASP A 532 7.34 12.59 -21.81
C ASP A 532 8.20 11.33 -21.76
N ARG A 533 7.70 10.26 -22.37
CA ARG A 533 8.49 9.05 -22.65
C ARG A 533 9.64 9.39 -23.61
N MET A 534 10.80 8.83 -23.33
CA MET A 534 11.94 8.85 -24.26
C MET A 534 11.56 8.20 -25.59
N GLN A 535 12.17 8.58 -26.69
CA GLN A 535 12.04 7.85 -27.97
C GLN A 535 13.31 7.06 -28.28
N THR A 536 14.45 7.51 -27.75
CA THR A 536 15.75 6.89 -27.99
C THR A 536 16.37 6.35 -26.71
N ASP A 537 17.46 5.63 -26.85
CA ASP A 537 18.31 5.11 -25.77
C ASP A 537 19.45 6.09 -25.41
N ALA A 538 19.41 7.32 -25.91
CA ALA A 538 20.45 8.32 -25.69
C ALA A 538 19.85 9.63 -25.17
N LEU A 539 20.18 9.98 -23.93
CA LEU A 539 19.80 11.25 -23.32
C LEU A 539 21.00 12.20 -23.33
N TRP A 540 20.73 13.45 -23.68
CA TRP A 540 21.74 14.49 -23.79
C TRP A 540 21.44 15.62 -22.83
N ILE A 541 22.49 16.13 -22.19
CA ILE A 541 22.44 17.30 -21.34
C ILE A 541 23.44 18.30 -21.87
N GLU A 542 23.03 19.56 -21.96
CA GLU A 542 23.85 20.65 -22.48
C GLU A 542 23.70 21.90 -21.61
N THR A 543 24.78 22.64 -21.47
CA THR A 543 24.77 23.98 -20.88
C THR A 543 25.73 24.89 -21.63
N ASP A 544 25.37 26.17 -21.72
CA ASP A 544 26.30 27.23 -22.09
C ASP A 544 27.06 27.69 -20.85
N ASN A 545 28.39 27.73 -20.91
CA ASN A 545 29.22 28.22 -19.82
C ASN A 545 29.50 29.72 -19.92
N GLY A 546 29.25 30.33 -21.09
CA GLY A 546 29.69 31.69 -21.40
C GLY A 546 31.20 31.82 -21.20
N ASP A 547 31.62 32.84 -20.47
CA ASP A 547 33.04 33.11 -20.15
C ASP A 547 33.55 32.35 -18.91
N ASN A 548 32.76 31.42 -18.36
CA ASN A 548 33.13 30.68 -17.17
C ASN A 548 33.70 29.29 -17.50
N PRO A 549 34.45 28.68 -16.56
CA PRO A 549 34.84 27.28 -16.70
C PRO A 549 33.62 26.33 -16.82
N PRO A 550 33.76 25.19 -17.52
CA PRO A 550 32.80 24.10 -17.51
C PRO A 550 32.45 23.64 -16.09
N ILE A 551 31.18 23.37 -15.84
CA ILE A 551 30.77 22.68 -14.61
C ILE A 551 31.08 21.18 -14.73
N VAL A 552 31.33 20.51 -13.62
CA VAL A 552 31.46 19.05 -13.59
C VAL A 552 30.09 18.46 -13.33
N LEU A 553 29.62 17.57 -14.19
CA LEU A 553 28.46 16.73 -13.89
C LEU A 553 28.98 15.42 -13.28
N ALA A 554 28.59 15.11 -12.03
CA ALA A 554 29.08 13.89 -11.36
C ALA A 554 28.25 12.67 -11.74
N ARG A 555 26.93 12.80 -11.70
CA ARG A 555 25.99 11.72 -12.01
C ARG A 555 24.62 12.26 -12.39
N MET A 556 23.87 11.43 -13.10
CA MET A 556 22.43 11.56 -13.29
C MET A 556 21.74 10.36 -12.65
N GLN A 557 20.68 10.58 -11.90
CA GLN A 557 19.76 9.53 -11.44
C GLN A 557 18.44 9.69 -12.19
N ALA A 558 17.86 8.60 -12.67
CA ALA A 558 16.58 8.61 -13.39
C ALA A 558 15.58 7.69 -12.72
N PHE A 559 14.35 8.18 -12.50
CA PHE A 559 13.30 7.49 -11.76
C PHE A 559 12.23 6.95 -12.70
N PHE A 560 11.75 5.74 -12.46
CA PHE A 560 10.69 5.10 -13.23
C PHE A 560 9.64 4.44 -12.33
N PRO A 561 8.37 4.36 -12.76
CA PRO A 561 7.27 3.91 -11.92
C PRO A 561 7.30 2.39 -11.69
N VAL A 562 6.85 1.97 -10.50
CA VAL A 562 6.69 0.55 -10.15
C VAL A 562 5.25 0.11 -10.44
N ILE A 563 5.10 -0.81 -11.38
CA ILE A 563 3.81 -1.35 -11.83
C ILE A 563 3.83 -2.87 -11.66
N ARG A 564 2.77 -3.42 -11.08
CA ARG A 564 2.66 -4.85 -10.76
C ARG A 564 1.40 -5.47 -11.36
N LEU A 565 1.51 -6.72 -11.79
CA LEU A 565 0.40 -7.58 -12.19
C LEU A 565 0.18 -8.64 -11.10
N ILE A 566 -1.05 -8.80 -10.65
CA ILE A 566 -1.45 -9.81 -9.66
C ILE A 566 -2.34 -10.83 -10.35
N CYS A 567 -1.97 -12.11 -10.31
CA CYS A 567 -2.77 -13.20 -10.88
C CYS A 567 -2.75 -14.43 -9.97
N LYS A 568 -3.66 -15.38 -10.18
CA LYS A 568 -3.66 -16.68 -9.50
C LYS A 568 -3.24 -17.76 -10.47
N THR A 569 -2.34 -18.64 -10.03
CA THR A 569 -1.87 -19.80 -10.78
C THR A 569 -2.21 -21.08 -10.04
N ASN A 570 -2.68 -22.09 -10.76
CA ASN A 570 -3.02 -23.40 -10.18
C ASN A 570 -1.80 -24.33 -10.08
N GLY A 571 -0.77 -24.07 -10.89
CA GLY A 571 0.49 -24.81 -10.91
C GLY A 571 1.70 -23.89 -11.02
N THR A 572 2.85 -24.49 -11.30
CA THR A 572 4.13 -23.81 -11.63
C THR A 572 4.39 -23.81 -13.14
N GLU A 573 3.35 -24.00 -13.94
CA GLU A 573 3.46 -23.95 -15.38
C GLU A 573 3.94 -22.56 -15.83
N PRO A 574 4.83 -22.46 -16.83
CA PRO A 574 5.31 -21.19 -17.31
C PRO A 574 4.16 -20.40 -17.91
N ILE A 575 4.00 -19.17 -17.43
CA ILE A 575 3.04 -18.19 -17.97
C ILE A 575 3.82 -17.23 -18.85
N ASP A 576 3.25 -16.79 -19.95
CA ASP A 576 3.87 -15.81 -20.82
C ASP A 576 3.26 -14.43 -20.62
N LEU A 577 4.10 -13.43 -20.33
CA LEU A 577 3.79 -12.03 -20.42
C LEU A 577 3.98 -11.58 -21.88
N ILE A 578 2.91 -11.13 -22.53
CA ILE A 578 2.94 -10.58 -23.88
C ILE A 578 2.51 -9.11 -23.88
N TYR A 579 3.19 -8.30 -24.69
CA TYR A 579 2.96 -6.85 -24.77
C TYR A 579 3.44 -6.21 -26.08
N GLY A 580 3.17 -4.91 -26.25
CA GLY A 580 3.60 -4.13 -27.41
C GLY A 580 2.61 -4.14 -28.57
N HIS A 581 1.31 -4.22 -28.28
CA HIS A 581 0.25 -4.15 -29.29
C HIS A 581 -0.42 -2.76 -29.26
N ASP A 582 -0.02 -1.89 -30.19
CA ASP A 582 -0.32 -0.46 -30.17
C ASP A 582 -1.82 -0.13 -30.14
N THR A 583 -2.70 -0.98 -30.67
CA THR A 583 -4.15 -0.75 -30.76
C THR A 583 -4.98 -1.69 -29.87
N ALA A 584 -4.35 -2.45 -28.98
CA ALA A 584 -5.06 -3.32 -28.05
C ALA A 584 -5.99 -2.53 -27.12
N THR A 585 -7.15 -3.12 -26.81
CA THR A 585 -8.05 -2.64 -25.77
C THR A 585 -7.65 -3.23 -24.42
N ALA A 586 -7.90 -2.51 -23.32
CA ALA A 586 -7.65 -3.04 -21.97
C ALA A 586 -8.52 -4.29 -21.73
N PRO A 587 -7.97 -5.36 -21.12
CA PRO A 587 -8.77 -6.54 -20.83
C PRO A 587 -9.78 -6.26 -19.72
N ARG A 588 -10.92 -6.94 -19.78
CA ARG A 588 -11.93 -6.93 -18.72
C ARG A 588 -12.13 -8.36 -18.26
N TYR A 589 -11.78 -8.63 -17.01
CA TYR A 589 -11.87 -9.96 -16.43
C TYR A 589 -12.83 -9.95 -15.25
N ASP A 590 -13.57 -11.03 -15.07
CA ASP A 590 -14.36 -11.28 -13.85
C ASP A 590 -13.48 -11.58 -12.63
N ALA A 591 -12.15 -11.67 -12.81
CA ALA A 591 -11.20 -11.72 -11.71
C ALA A 591 -11.33 -10.51 -10.76
N SER A 592 -11.90 -9.39 -11.22
CA SER A 592 -12.24 -8.26 -10.34
C SER A 592 -13.22 -8.66 -9.23
N LEU A 593 -14.12 -9.62 -9.48
CA LEU A 593 -15.12 -10.11 -8.51
C LEU A 593 -14.50 -10.89 -7.35
N ILE A 594 -13.31 -11.46 -7.54
CA ILE A 594 -12.59 -12.24 -6.52
C ILE A 594 -11.34 -11.51 -6.00
N THR A 595 -11.24 -10.20 -6.25
CA THR A 595 -10.05 -9.42 -5.87
C THR A 595 -9.80 -9.48 -4.36
N SER A 596 -10.85 -9.44 -3.54
CA SER A 596 -10.69 -9.48 -2.07
C SER A 596 -9.97 -10.76 -1.62
N GLN A 597 -10.25 -11.89 -2.27
CA GLN A 597 -9.61 -13.17 -2.02
C GLN A 597 -8.16 -13.18 -2.54
N LEU A 598 -7.89 -12.54 -3.68
CA LEU A 598 -6.54 -12.39 -4.22
C LEU A 598 -5.67 -11.44 -3.37
N LEU A 599 -6.26 -10.41 -2.78
CA LEU A 599 -5.58 -9.43 -1.92
C LEU A 599 -5.21 -10.01 -0.55
N ASN A 600 -6.08 -10.87 0.00
CA ASN A 600 -5.89 -11.50 1.31
C ASN A 600 -4.97 -12.73 1.27
N ALA A 601 -4.73 -13.29 0.09
CA ALA A 601 -3.83 -14.42 -0.07
C ALA A 601 -2.36 -13.98 -0.03
N GLU A 602 -1.51 -14.85 0.52
CA GLU A 602 -0.05 -14.68 0.48
C GLU A 602 0.43 -14.53 -0.98
N ARG A 603 1.07 -13.40 -1.28
CA ARG A 603 1.58 -13.12 -2.63
C ARG A 603 3.00 -13.62 -2.80
N ARG A 604 3.27 -14.23 -3.96
CA ARG A 604 4.57 -14.78 -4.31
C ARG A 604 5.19 -13.96 -5.43
N THR A 605 6.42 -13.50 -5.24
CA THR A 605 7.15 -12.76 -6.27
C THR A 605 7.50 -13.70 -7.42
N ALA A 606 7.05 -13.35 -8.62
CA ALA A 606 7.43 -14.00 -9.86
C ALA A 606 8.36 -13.08 -10.66
N THR A 607 9.31 -13.65 -11.38
CA THR A 607 10.31 -12.91 -12.14
C THR A 607 10.13 -13.10 -13.65
N LEU A 608 10.48 -12.08 -14.42
CA LEU A 608 10.44 -12.15 -15.89
C LEU A 608 11.75 -12.75 -16.41
N GLY A 609 11.64 -13.79 -17.22
CA GLY A 609 12.73 -14.37 -18.00
C GLY A 609 13.22 -13.43 -19.12
N PRO A 610 14.17 -13.84 -19.97
CA PRO A 610 14.69 -13.00 -21.05
C PRO A 610 13.60 -12.58 -22.07
N VAL A 611 13.90 -11.56 -22.87
CA VAL A 611 12.99 -11.09 -23.94
C VAL A 611 13.04 -12.08 -25.10
N GLU A 612 11.90 -12.68 -25.41
CA GLU A 612 11.70 -13.44 -26.64
C GLU A 612 10.94 -12.55 -27.63
N THR A 613 11.55 -12.24 -28.76
CA THR A 613 10.83 -11.64 -29.87
C THR A 613 9.87 -12.68 -30.42
N VAL A 614 8.59 -12.33 -30.51
CA VAL A 614 7.63 -13.17 -31.22
C VAL A 614 8.05 -13.14 -32.68
N VAL A 615 8.73 -14.20 -33.12
CA VAL A 615 9.12 -14.35 -34.52
C VAL A 615 7.81 -14.45 -35.28
N VAL A 616 7.43 -13.35 -35.93
CA VAL A 616 6.50 -13.39 -37.04
C VAL A 616 7.20 -14.23 -38.10
N THR A 617 6.99 -15.54 -38.07
CA THR A 617 7.07 -16.31 -39.30
C THR A 617 5.97 -15.73 -40.16
N SER A 618 6.35 -14.76 -40.98
CA SER A 618 5.55 -14.36 -42.10
C SER A 618 5.37 -15.62 -42.93
N SER A 619 4.28 -16.35 -42.70
CA SER A 619 3.78 -17.41 -43.58
C SER A 619 3.24 -16.80 -44.89
N LEU A 620 3.88 -15.72 -45.36
CA LEU A 620 3.69 -15.07 -46.65
C LEU A 620 4.60 -15.67 -47.73
N LEU A 621 5.19 -16.85 -47.47
CA LEU A 621 5.87 -17.68 -48.48
C LEU A 621 5.48 -19.17 -48.38
N GLN A 622 4.24 -19.46 -47.95
CA GLN A 622 3.56 -20.75 -48.23
C GLN A 622 2.24 -20.56 -49.02
N GLY A 623 2.08 -19.42 -49.69
CA GLY A 623 0.99 -19.15 -50.65
C GLY A 623 1.44 -18.81 -52.07
N ALA A 624 2.76 -18.65 -52.32
CA ALA A 624 3.28 -18.11 -53.58
C ALA A 624 3.47 -19.15 -54.70
N HIS A 625 3.19 -20.44 -54.47
CA HIS A 625 3.20 -21.48 -55.53
C HIS A 625 1.79 -21.95 -55.96
N GLY A 626 0.72 -21.49 -55.30
CA GLY A 626 -0.67 -21.78 -55.69
C GLY A 626 -1.28 -20.76 -56.66
N GLY A 627 -0.83 -19.51 -56.62
CA GLY A 627 -1.37 -18.43 -57.46
C GLY A 627 -1.08 -18.59 -58.94
N VAL A 628 0.18 -18.90 -59.32
CA VAL A 628 0.56 -19.04 -60.74
C VAL A 628 -0.11 -20.25 -61.38
N VAL A 629 -0.23 -21.38 -60.66
CA VAL A 629 -0.90 -22.59 -61.17
C VAL A 629 -2.40 -22.32 -61.36
N LEU A 630 -3.04 -21.59 -60.44
CA LEU A 630 -4.45 -21.23 -60.57
C LEU A 630 -4.70 -20.31 -61.77
N TRP A 631 -3.83 -19.31 -62.00
CA TRP A 631 -3.92 -18.43 -63.18
C TRP A 631 -3.64 -19.17 -64.49
N VAL A 632 -2.71 -20.13 -64.51
CA VAL A 632 -2.45 -20.99 -65.68
C VAL A 632 -3.63 -21.91 -65.97
N VAL A 633 -4.20 -22.56 -64.94
CA VAL A 633 -5.39 -23.40 -65.09
C VAL A 633 -6.60 -22.57 -65.54
N LEU A 634 -6.79 -21.38 -64.98
CA LEU A 634 -7.88 -20.47 -65.39
C LEU A 634 -7.70 -20.03 -66.85
N ALA A 635 -6.48 -19.68 -67.28
CA ALA A 635 -6.20 -19.35 -68.68
C ALA A 635 -6.50 -20.52 -69.62
N ILE A 636 -6.12 -21.75 -69.24
CA ILE A 636 -6.43 -22.96 -70.02
C ILE A 636 -7.95 -23.17 -70.11
N VAL A 637 -8.68 -23.02 -69.00
CA VAL A 637 -10.15 -23.16 -68.99
C VAL A 637 -10.80 -22.12 -69.90
N VAL A 638 -10.35 -20.86 -69.85
CA VAL A 638 -10.88 -19.79 -70.71
C VAL A 638 -10.62 -20.10 -72.18
N VAL A 639 -9.42 -20.55 -72.54
CA VAL A 639 -9.10 -20.96 -73.92
C VAL A 639 -9.96 -22.14 -74.36
N LEU A 640 -10.16 -23.14 -73.50
CA LEU A 640 -11.01 -24.30 -73.79
C LEU A 640 -12.47 -23.87 -74.03
N LEU A 641 -12.99 -22.94 -73.20
CA LEU A 641 -14.33 -22.40 -73.33
C LEU A 641 -14.49 -21.60 -74.63
N LEU A 642 -13.49 -20.79 -75.01
CA LEU A 642 -13.48 -20.08 -76.29
C LEU A 642 -13.47 -21.05 -77.48
N VAL A 643 -12.74 -22.16 -77.40
CA VAL A 643 -12.75 -23.20 -78.46
C VAL A 643 -14.11 -23.89 -78.54
N VAL A 644 -14.76 -24.16 -77.41
CA VAL A 644 -16.12 -24.73 -77.38
C VAL A 644 -17.14 -23.76 -77.97
N VAL A 645 -17.08 -22.48 -77.60
CA VAL A 645 -17.95 -21.44 -78.17
C VAL A 645 -17.70 -21.28 -79.68
N ALA A 646 -16.44 -21.28 -80.12
CA ALA A 646 -16.10 -21.22 -81.55
C ALA A 646 -16.58 -22.45 -82.33
N LYS A 647 -16.65 -23.63 -81.70
CA LYS A 647 -17.21 -24.85 -82.30
C LYS A 647 -18.75 -24.88 -82.29
N LEU A 648 -19.40 -24.16 -81.39
CA LEU A 648 -20.86 -24.08 -81.26
C LEU A 648 -21.48 -22.92 -82.06
N LEU A 649 -20.66 -22.02 -82.61
CA LEU A 649 -21.14 -21.03 -83.56
C LEU A 649 -21.45 -21.70 -84.91
N PRO A 650 -22.67 -21.56 -85.44
CA PRO A 650 -23.05 -22.15 -86.72
C PRO A 650 -22.19 -21.55 -87.85
N LYS A 651 -21.59 -22.43 -88.66
CA LYS A 651 -20.85 -22.02 -89.86
C LYS A 651 -21.82 -21.29 -90.80
N SER A 652 -21.48 -20.06 -91.18
CA SER A 652 -22.26 -19.24 -92.10
C SER A 652 -22.55 -20.00 -93.40
N PRO A 653 -23.78 -19.93 -93.93
CA PRO A 653 -24.14 -20.60 -95.17
C PRO A 653 -23.34 -20.04 -96.36
N LYS A 654 -22.89 -20.94 -97.24
CA LYS A 654 -22.40 -20.60 -98.58
C LYS A 654 -23.50 -19.86 -99.34
N GLN A 655 -23.15 -18.74 -99.97
CA GLN A 655 -23.93 -18.10 -101.03
C GLN A 655 -23.07 -18.09 -102.32
N PRO A 656 -23.74 -18.09 -103.48
CA PRO A 656 -23.52 -19.01 -104.61
C PRO A 656 -22.18 -18.91 -105.34
#